data_AF-A0A945AZG2-F1
#
_entry.id   AF-A0A945AZG2-F1
#
_cell.length_a   1.000
_cell.length_b   1.000
_cell.length_c   1.000
_cell.angle_alpha   90.00
_cell.angle_beta   90.00
_cell.angle_gamma   90.00
#
_symmetry.space_group_name_H-M   'P 1'
#
loop_
_entity.id
_entity.type
_entity.pdbx_description
1 polymer ?
#
loop_
_entity_poly.entity_id
_entity_poly.type
_entity_poly.pdbx_seq_one_letter_code
_entity_poly.pdbx_strand_id
1 'polypeptide(L)'
;MSDIRHELLDEVQKFFVGPRTDDDPLPVGNAPLDIYTSGILFPMDAPLEDADNDNEDDLSTDREDRTVEEESDKFLKQNSIGLRVQLNDSVKKIRIEIDYGKYFKNGNGIWERMSLDEKNKIHEIDLSNQEFSHVEILDSLKKPESKLSWTIHADNVLNVFLENPTFWAVPEEKTDEKSKGVKKDPVGYEVLRELNNSNTIFQPVISIHSVETSSSFKPISTGSKYYSSPEDDLFDMLYKNKKVFGAGYGCAAEWDEGDNPASVRTSIIPTFHDDEIAKFSNDDPLRPSSVDMYDLGCFESLDDHQANRETVGKKLSPLISQYGNWIDKQTEVAKKKFEGNEYEDLANDNLAKCRQIHKRMKTGLDILTDVKNDPDNKIIKSFVLANRAMLYQRIHFNYALRNFKGKEKQEWPAPKPELAYWYPFQIAFLLISISGISDKKHDDNLITDLIWFPTGGGKTEAYLGVASFAMILRRLKGDTEDGLGVSVIMRYTLRLLTLQQFERASTLICALEFLRRKVRGTDLGSEPFLIGLWVGYSLTPNLYENSKDALDALRDNPHLTPADGSPCQTNYCPWCGKRMTPFNYKFDFKTKWTLARCSNDTSPCIFTDSSFDPKTSLPVVTVDSDIYTRCPSMIISTVDKFARLPFRPEIANIFGRASRRCSIHGFLPHGKYKSCTVVGDGNHRDGKVQYVRSNFPPDLIIQDELHLISGPLGTMVGLYESAVDFLTMGTCDGKTTRPKVIASTATIKGAKDQVRKIFNKPSTLSFPPPGIDREDSFFWWETGKKGKMFVGLSFSQRSGKYALAKLYAALLQKIYILKQAKKKLISTGLWSDTTTALGSLEVQTGW
;
A
#
# COMPACT_ATOMS: atom_id res chain seq x y z
N MET A 1 -14.68 -8.24 27.45
CA MET A 1 -14.84 -7.26 26.36
C MET A 1 -14.99 -8.06 25.08
N SER A 2 -16.16 -8.04 24.45
CA SER A 2 -16.26 -8.40 23.03
C SER A 2 -15.19 -7.59 22.30
N ASP A 3 -14.38 -8.27 21.48
CA ASP A 3 -13.41 -7.59 20.64
C ASP A 3 -14.20 -6.62 19.74
N ILE A 4 -13.92 -5.31 19.82
CA ILE A 4 -14.59 -4.26 19.03
C ILE A 4 -14.63 -4.64 17.54
N ARG A 5 -13.62 -5.40 17.07
CA ARG A 5 -13.59 -5.93 15.71
C ARG A 5 -14.80 -6.81 15.40
N HIS A 6 -15.21 -7.68 16.31
CA HIS A 6 -16.38 -8.54 16.15
C HIS A 6 -17.67 -7.72 16.09
N GLU A 7 -17.80 -6.66 16.90
CA GLU A 7 -19.00 -5.81 16.87
C GLU A 7 -19.10 -4.99 15.57
N LEU A 8 -17.97 -4.56 15.02
CA LEU A 8 -17.92 -3.88 13.72
C LEU A 8 -18.22 -4.85 12.58
N LEU A 9 -17.65 -6.06 12.62
CA LEU A 9 -17.91 -7.10 11.63
C LEU A 9 -19.39 -7.52 11.64
N ASP A 10 -19.95 -7.77 12.83
CA ASP A 10 -21.36 -8.08 13.02
C ASP A 10 -22.26 -6.99 12.42
N GLU A 11 -21.93 -5.71 12.63
CA GLU A 11 -22.67 -4.62 11.99
C GLU A 11 -22.61 -4.69 10.46
N VAL A 12 -21.42 -4.88 9.90
CA VAL A 12 -21.25 -4.97 8.43
C VAL A 12 -22.04 -6.15 7.88
N GLN A 13 -22.00 -7.31 8.55
CA GLN A 13 -22.75 -8.49 8.15
C GLN A 13 -24.26 -8.25 8.21
N LYS A 14 -24.77 -7.69 9.30
CA LYS A 14 -26.19 -7.32 9.47
C LYS A 14 -26.65 -6.29 8.44
N PHE A 15 -25.77 -5.35 8.07
CA PHE A 15 -26.10 -4.26 7.16
C PHE A 15 -26.12 -4.69 5.69
N PHE A 16 -25.17 -5.54 5.27
CA PHE A 16 -25.01 -5.95 3.87
C PHE A 16 -25.75 -7.23 3.51
N VAL A 17 -25.72 -8.23 4.40
CA VAL A 17 -26.26 -9.58 4.18
C VAL A 17 -27.51 -9.82 5.01
N GLY A 18 -27.52 -9.33 6.25
CA GLY A 18 -28.58 -9.58 7.22
C GLY A 18 -28.51 -10.96 7.87
N PRO A 19 -29.52 -11.33 8.66
CA PRO A 19 -30.64 -10.47 9.08
C PRO A 19 -30.18 -9.35 10.03
N ARG A 20 -30.90 -8.23 10.12
CA ARG A 20 -30.53 -7.14 11.06
C ARG A 20 -30.94 -7.43 12.49
N THR A 21 -32.00 -8.21 12.61
CA THR A 21 -32.69 -8.58 13.83
C THR A 21 -32.95 -10.07 13.72
N ASP A 22 -32.48 -10.85 14.71
CA ASP A 22 -32.55 -12.31 14.65
C ASP A 22 -34.01 -12.82 14.61
N ASP A 23 -34.98 -12.00 15.04
CA ASP A 23 -36.42 -12.34 15.12
C ASP A 23 -37.40 -11.16 14.87
N ASP A 24 -37.00 -10.05 14.22
CA ASP A 24 -37.85 -8.83 14.12
C ASP A 24 -38.08 -8.41 12.64
N PRO A 25 -39.29 -7.96 12.25
CA PRO A 25 -39.60 -7.68 10.86
C PRO A 25 -38.90 -6.40 10.38
N LEU A 26 -38.61 -6.34 9.07
CA LEU A 26 -37.91 -5.17 8.50
C LEU A 26 -38.73 -3.88 8.75
N PRO A 27 -38.09 -2.72 9.00
CA PRO A 27 -38.82 -1.49 9.25
C PRO A 27 -39.80 -1.19 8.11
N VAL A 28 -41.03 -0.80 8.47
CA VAL A 28 -42.16 -0.58 7.56
C VAL A 28 -41.74 0.21 6.31
N GLY A 29 -42.03 -0.33 5.13
CA GLY A 29 -41.74 0.30 3.83
C GLY A 29 -40.43 -0.12 3.16
N ASN A 30 -39.51 -0.76 3.87
CA ASN A 30 -38.25 -1.23 3.30
C ASN A 30 -38.37 -2.69 2.84
N ALA A 31 -38.29 -2.94 1.52
CA ALA A 31 -38.27 -4.29 1.00
C ALA A 31 -36.86 -4.90 1.15
N PRO A 32 -36.74 -6.23 1.34
CA PRO A 32 -35.46 -6.92 1.49
C PRO A 32 -34.41 -6.57 0.41
N LEU A 33 -34.82 -6.52 -0.87
CA LEU A 33 -33.96 -6.17 -2.01
C LEU A 33 -33.46 -4.72 -2.01
N ASP A 34 -34.07 -3.82 -1.21
CA ASP A 34 -33.61 -2.43 -1.06
C ASP A 34 -32.63 -2.27 0.10
N ILE A 35 -32.67 -3.19 1.08
CA ILE A 35 -31.85 -3.16 2.28
C ILE A 35 -30.53 -3.88 2.02
N TYR A 36 -30.62 -5.18 1.70
CA TYR A 36 -29.48 -6.06 1.54
C TYR A 36 -28.88 -5.93 0.15
N THR A 37 -27.57 -6.10 0.07
CA THR A 37 -26.79 -5.86 -1.16
C THR A 37 -25.85 -7.00 -1.49
N SER A 38 -25.76 -8.01 -0.63
CA SER A 38 -24.87 -9.15 -0.76
C SER A 38 -25.53 -10.40 -0.18
N GLY A 39 -25.11 -11.59 -0.63
CA GLY A 39 -25.70 -12.84 -0.16
C GLY A 39 -27.15 -13.03 -0.62
N ILE A 40 -27.40 -12.73 -1.90
CA ILE A 40 -28.73 -12.81 -2.53
C ILE A 40 -28.63 -13.74 -3.74
N LEU A 41 -29.51 -14.74 -3.82
CA LEU A 41 -29.72 -15.53 -5.04
C LEU A 41 -31.01 -15.05 -5.72
N PHE A 42 -30.84 -14.34 -6.82
CA PHE A 42 -31.94 -13.79 -7.57
C PHE A 42 -32.69 -14.89 -8.35
N PRO A 43 -34.00 -14.69 -8.59
CA PRO A 43 -34.74 -15.50 -9.55
C PRO A 43 -34.09 -15.47 -10.95
N MET A 44 -34.30 -16.53 -11.72
CA MET A 44 -33.95 -16.57 -13.14
C MET A 44 -34.58 -15.41 -13.90
N ASP A 45 -33.86 -14.92 -14.91
CA ASP A 45 -34.25 -13.77 -15.75
C ASP A 45 -34.41 -12.44 -14.99
N ALA A 46 -33.84 -12.32 -13.79
CA ALA A 46 -33.77 -11.05 -13.09
C ALA A 46 -33.03 -10.00 -13.95
N PRO A 47 -33.56 -8.78 -14.07
CA PRO A 47 -33.01 -7.77 -14.96
C PRO A 47 -31.61 -7.39 -14.49
N LEU A 48 -30.66 -7.36 -15.43
CA LEU A 48 -29.33 -6.82 -15.22
C LEU A 48 -29.46 -5.35 -14.80
N GLU A 49 -28.67 -4.93 -13.82
CA GLU A 49 -28.54 -3.50 -13.51
C GLU A 49 -27.41 -2.92 -14.36
N ASP A 50 -27.68 -1.79 -15.00
CA ASP A 50 -26.65 -1.00 -15.66
C ASP A 50 -25.63 -0.54 -14.59
N ALA A 51 -24.34 -0.66 -14.90
CA ALA A 51 -23.34 0.02 -14.10
C ALA A 51 -23.58 1.52 -14.22
N ASP A 52 -23.34 2.27 -13.13
CA ASP A 52 -23.43 3.72 -13.15
C ASP A 52 -22.49 4.25 -14.25
N ASN A 53 -23.04 4.55 -15.42
CA ASN A 53 -22.33 5.16 -16.53
C ASN A 53 -22.13 6.63 -16.17
N ASP A 54 -20.99 6.92 -15.56
CA ASP A 54 -20.51 8.29 -15.39
C ASP A 54 -20.10 8.84 -16.77
N ASN A 55 -21.08 9.20 -17.60
CA ASN A 55 -20.92 10.41 -18.39
C ASN A 55 -21.07 11.58 -17.42
N GLU A 56 -20.03 11.83 -16.62
CA GLU A 56 -19.79 13.22 -16.25
C GLU A 56 -19.61 13.96 -17.57
N ASP A 57 -20.52 14.89 -17.88
CA ASP A 57 -20.29 15.95 -18.85
C ASP A 57 -19.07 16.73 -18.37
N ASP A 58 -17.89 16.17 -18.61
CA ASP A 58 -16.64 16.89 -18.56
C ASP A 58 -16.77 17.97 -19.63
N LEU A 59 -16.77 19.22 -19.21
CA LEU A 59 -16.63 20.39 -20.07
C LEU A 59 -15.21 20.44 -20.69
N SER A 60 -14.80 19.34 -21.31
CA SER A 60 -13.68 19.27 -22.22
C SER A 60 -14.22 18.97 -23.62
N THR A 61 -14.29 20.02 -24.43
CA THR A 61 -14.29 19.88 -25.88
C THR A 61 -12.96 19.23 -26.26
N ASP A 62 -12.96 17.93 -26.52
CA ASP A 62 -12.15 17.29 -27.56
C ASP A 62 -12.77 15.92 -27.90
N ARG A 63 -13.55 15.91 -28.98
CA ARG A 63 -13.98 14.69 -29.66
C ARG A 63 -12.80 14.21 -30.49
N GLU A 64 -12.19 13.07 -30.15
CA GLU A 64 -11.65 12.08 -31.10
C GLU A 64 -11.01 10.91 -30.35
N ASP A 65 -11.67 9.75 -30.49
CA ASP A 65 -11.21 8.35 -30.42
C ASP A 65 -12.06 7.46 -29.49
N ARG A 66 -13.26 7.13 -29.99
CA ARG A 66 -14.00 5.95 -29.55
C ARG A 66 -13.53 4.77 -30.39
N THR A 67 -12.67 3.90 -29.85
CA THR A 67 -12.70 2.48 -30.21
C THR A 67 -12.10 1.61 -29.10
N VAL A 68 -12.84 0.52 -28.80
CA VAL A 68 -12.46 -0.71 -28.09
C VAL A 68 -12.58 -0.69 -26.55
N GLU A 69 -13.82 -0.90 -26.06
CA GLU A 69 -14.25 -1.82 -24.96
C GLU A 69 -15.61 -1.35 -24.39
N GLU A 70 -16.69 -1.46 -25.18
CA GLU A 70 -18.08 -1.21 -24.72
C GLU A 70 -18.86 -2.53 -24.47
N GLU A 71 -18.17 -3.64 -24.18
CA GLU A 71 -18.84 -4.90 -23.84
C GLU A 71 -18.77 -5.21 -22.34
N SER A 72 -19.80 -4.72 -21.64
CA SER A 72 -20.47 -5.26 -20.44
C SER A 72 -20.47 -4.41 -19.14
N ASP A 73 -21.00 -3.19 -19.21
CA ASP A 73 -21.42 -2.39 -18.03
C ASP A 73 -22.75 -2.89 -17.42
N LYS A 74 -22.89 -4.20 -17.20
CA LYS A 74 -24.11 -4.79 -16.62
C LYS A 74 -23.77 -5.78 -15.52
N PHE A 75 -24.28 -5.54 -14.31
CA PHE A 75 -24.08 -6.43 -13.18
C PHE A 75 -24.95 -7.69 -13.34
N LEU A 76 -24.30 -8.85 -13.41
CA LEU A 76 -24.96 -10.16 -13.39
C LEU A 76 -25.55 -10.43 -12.01
N LYS A 77 -26.87 -10.60 -11.96
CA LYS A 77 -27.57 -11.02 -10.74
C LYS A 77 -27.36 -12.52 -10.53
N GLN A 78 -26.51 -12.83 -9.57
CA GLN A 78 -26.18 -14.19 -9.18
C GLN A 78 -27.44 -14.97 -8.75
N ASN A 79 -27.70 -16.11 -9.40
CA ASN A 79 -28.82 -16.99 -9.07
C ASN A 79 -28.39 -18.27 -8.32
N SER A 80 -27.08 -18.44 -8.10
CA SER A 80 -26.52 -19.63 -7.46
C SER A 80 -25.23 -19.32 -6.69
N ILE A 81 -24.99 -20.06 -5.62
CA ILE A 81 -23.67 -20.15 -4.97
C ILE A 81 -23.16 -21.58 -5.04
N GLY A 82 -21.86 -21.76 -4.98
CA GLY A 82 -21.28 -23.09 -4.94
C GLY A 82 -20.07 -23.20 -4.03
N LEU A 83 -19.74 -24.44 -3.70
CA LEU A 83 -18.59 -24.81 -2.89
C LEU A 83 -17.89 -26.01 -3.52
N ARG A 84 -16.59 -25.87 -3.73
CA ARG A 84 -15.69 -26.92 -4.19
C ARG A 84 -14.80 -27.35 -3.04
N VAL A 85 -14.72 -28.66 -2.82
CA VAL A 85 -13.81 -29.28 -1.86
C VAL A 85 -13.09 -30.47 -2.49
N GLN A 86 -11.89 -30.75 -2.00
CA GLN A 86 -11.15 -31.95 -2.35
C GLN A 86 -11.30 -32.97 -1.22
N LEU A 87 -11.76 -34.18 -1.53
CA LEU A 87 -11.96 -35.24 -0.55
C LEU A 87 -10.79 -36.24 -0.55
N ASN A 88 -10.61 -36.93 0.57
CA ASN A 88 -9.71 -38.08 0.67
C ASN A 88 -10.33 -39.32 0.01
N ASP A 89 -9.50 -40.18 -0.58
CA ASP A 89 -9.93 -41.36 -1.35
C ASP A 89 -10.75 -42.38 -0.54
N SER A 90 -10.64 -42.35 0.79
CA SER A 90 -11.40 -43.20 1.69
C SER A 90 -12.83 -42.72 1.96
N VAL A 91 -13.18 -41.47 1.61
CA VAL A 91 -14.47 -40.86 1.96
C VAL A 91 -15.56 -41.42 1.06
N LYS A 92 -16.53 -42.12 1.67
CA LYS A 92 -17.69 -42.68 0.94
C LYS A 92 -18.98 -41.92 1.20
N LYS A 93 -19.07 -41.20 2.32
CA LYS A 93 -20.26 -40.46 2.71
C LYS A 93 -19.90 -39.08 3.22
N ILE A 94 -20.73 -38.10 2.86
CA ILE A 94 -20.59 -36.73 3.33
C ILE A 94 -21.96 -36.15 3.68
N ARG A 95 -21.98 -35.19 4.59
CA ARG A 95 -23.19 -34.46 4.96
C ARG A 95 -23.11 -33.06 4.40
N ILE A 96 -24.09 -32.67 3.60
CA ILE A 96 -24.27 -31.31 3.13
C ILE A 96 -25.39 -30.69 3.97
N GLU A 97 -25.09 -29.57 4.59
CA GLU A 97 -26.04 -28.72 5.29
C GLU A 97 -26.21 -27.43 4.50
N ILE A 98 -27.46 -27.03 4.26
CA ILE A 98 -27.80 -25.76 3.63
C ILE A 98 -28.72 -24.95 4.53
N ASP A 99 -28.60 -23.63 4.47
CA ASP A 99 -29.55 -22.72 5.10
C ASP A 99 -29.70 -21.45 4.27
N TYR A 100 -30.87 -20.83 4.35
CA TYR A 100 -31.17 -19.54 3.73
C TYR A 100 -32.48 -18.97 4.30
N GLY A 101 -32.75 -17.70 4.01
CA GLY A 101 -33.99 -17.00 4.36
C GLY A 101 -34.76 -16.54 3.14
N LYS A 102 -36.10 -16.62 3.22
CA LYS A 102 -37.03 -15.94 2.31
C LYS A 102 -37.83 -14.91 3.09
N TYR A 103 -38.30 -13.87 2.43
CA TYR A 103 -39.07 -12.80 3.08
C TYR A 103 -40.47 -12.73 2.50
N PHE A 104 -41.47 -12.66 3.39
CA PHE A 104 -42.87 -12.55 3.01
C PHE A 104 -43.52 -11.40 3.76
N LYS A 105 -44.54 -10.80 3.15
CA LYS A 105 -45.24 -9.67 3.74
C LYS A 105 -46.40 -10.18 4.62
N ASN A 106 -46.42 -9.78 5.88
CA ASN A 106 -47.50 -10.12 6.81
C ASN A 106 -48.77 -9.27 6.54
N GLY A 107 -49.86 -9.58 7.25
CA GLY A 107 -51.15 -8.86 7.11
C GLY A 107 -51.09 -7.35 7.42
N ASN A 108 -50.03 -6.89 8.09
CA ASN A 108 -49.78 -5.47 8.40
C ASN A 108 -48.84 -4.79 7.38
N GLY A 109 -48.46 -5.49 6.31
CA GLY A 109 -47.60 -4.97 5.26
C GLY A 109 -46.11 -4.96 5.60
N ILE A 110 -45.69 -5.65 6.68
CA ILE A 110 -44.30 -5.70 7.15
C ILE A 110 -43.63 -6.98 6.64
N TRP A 111 -42.37 -6.89 6.24
CA TRP A 111 -41.58 -8.03 5.74
C TRP A 111 -41.03 -8.86 6.90
N GLU A 112 -41.40 -10.13 6.93
CA GLU A 112 -40.94 -11.14 7.90
C GLU A 112 -40.05 -12.16 7.21
N ARG A 113 -38.95 -12.53 7.90
CA ARG A 113 -38.03 -13.57 7.42
C ARG A 113 -38.57 -14.94 7.82
N MET A 114 -38.59 -15.86 6.87
CA MET A 114 -38.83 -17.29 7.07
C MET A 114 -37.57 -18.06 6.72
N SER A 115 -37.03 -18.82 7.68
CA SER A 115 -35.91 -19.75 7.46
C SER A 115 -36.37 -20.98 6.66
N LEU A 116 -35.43 -21.64 6.01
CA LEU A 116 -35.64 -22.96 5.43
C LEU A 116 -36.15 -23.96 6.50
N ASP A 117 -37.12 -24.81 6.13
CA ASP A 117 -37.61 -25.89 7.00
C ASP A 117 -36.46 -26.82 7.40
N GLU A 118 -36.32 -27.09 8.71
CA GLU A 118 -35.29 -27.95 9.30
C GLU A 118 -35.16 -29.31 8.60
N LYS A 119 -36.27 -29.87 8.09
CA LYS A 119 -36.26 -31.16 7.38
C LYS A 119 -35.51 -31.12 6.05
N ASN A 120 -35.38 -29.93 5.45
CA ASN A 120 -34.75 -29.72 4.14
C ASN A 120 -33.31 -29.20 4.26
N LYS A 121 -32.80 -28.97 5.47
CA LYS A 121 -31.45 -28.43 5.70
C LYS A 121 -30.35 -29.46 5.52
N ILE A 122 -30.55 -30.70 5.97
CA ILE A 122 -29.48 -31.70 6.07
C ILE A 122 -29.67 -32.81 5.02
N HIS A 123 -28.62 -33.07 4.24
CA HIS A 123 -28.58 -34.09 3.19
C HIS A 123 -27.35 -34.98 3.38
N GLU A 124 -27.55 -36.27 3.66
CA GLU A 124 -26.46 -37.26 3.69
C GLU A 124 -26.33 -37.94 2.33
N ILE A 125 -25.17 -37.85 1.71
CA ILE A 125 -24.91 -38.31 0.35
C ILE A 125 -23.90 -39.45 0.37
N ASP A 126 -24.22 -40.51 -0.39
CA ASP A 126 -23.32 -41.62 -0.68
C ASP A 126 -22.60 -41.37 -2.01
N LEU A 127 -21.28 -41.25 -1.95
CA LEU A 127 -20.41 -40.89 -3.08
C LEU A 127 -19.99 -42.11 -3.92
N SER A 128 -20.41 -43.33 -3.56
CA SER A 128 -19.87 -44.56 -4.15
C SER A 128 -20.30 -44.85 -5.60
N ASN A 129 -21.32 -44.17 -6.15
CA ASN A 129 -21.90 -44.49 -7.46
C ASN A 129 -22.55 -43.31 -8.23
N GLN A 130 -22.28 -42.04 -7.90
CA GLN A 130 -22.98 -40.89 -8.49
C GLN A 130 -22.01 -39.88 -9.12
N GLU A 131 -21.99 -39.71 -10.44
CA GLU A 131 -21.23 -38.63 -11.10
C GLU A 131 -21.90 -37.25 -10.91
N PHE A 132 -23.23 -37.18 -11.02
CA PHE A 132 -24.04 -35.97 -10.81
C PHE A 132 -25.38 -36.32 -10.15
N SER A 133 -25.86 -35.50 -9.21
CA SER A 133 -27.18 -35.64 -8.59
C SER A 133 -27.72 -34.30 -8.09
N HIS A 134 -29.03 -34.21 -7.90
CA HIS A 134 -29.69 -33.00 -7.40
C HIS A 134 -30.96 -33.32 -6.60
N VAL A 135 -31.38 -32.37 -5.77
CA VAL A 135 -32.62 -32.38 -4.99
C VAL A 135 -33.32 -31.04 -5.20
N GLU A 136 -34.58 -31.09 -5.63
CA GLU A 136 -35.46 -29.92 -5.65
C GLU A 136 -36.18 -29.79 -4.31
N ILE A 137 -36.06 -28.62 -3.68
CA ILE A 137 -36.73 -28.30 -2.43
C ILE A 137 -37.99 -27.53 -2.77
N LEU A 138 -39.13 -28.02 -2.26
CA LEU A 138 -40.44 -27.46 -2.55
C LEU A 138 -40.95 -26.62 -1.38
N ASP A 139 -41.64 -25.53 -1.69
CA ASP A 139 -42.33 -24.70 -0.71
C ASP A 139 -43.61 -25.37 -0.17
N SER A 140 -44.30 -24.70 0.75
CA SER A 140 -45.57 -25.16 1.34
C SER A 140 -46.70 -25.35 0.31
N LEU A 141 -46.57 -24.74 -0.89
CA LEU A 141 -47.49 -24.85 -2.01
C LEU A 141 -47.03 -25.86 -3.07
N LYS A 142 -45.99 -26.66 -2.76
CA LYS A 142 -45.37 -27.65 -3.66
C LYS A 142 -44.74 -27.05 -4.92
N LYS A 143 -44.30 -25.79 -4.89
CA LYS A 143 -43.55 -25.17 -5.98
C LYS A 143 -42.05 -25.24 -5.71
N PRO A 144 -41.19 -25.30 -6.74
CA PRO A 144 -39.74 -25.24 -6.58
C PRO A 144 -39.33 -23.96 -5.85
N GLU A 145 -38.69 -24.12 -4.70
CA GLU A 145 -38.21 -23.03 -3.86
C GLU A 145 -36.70 -22.82 -4.05
N SER A 146 -35.94 -23.92 -4.02
CA SER A 146 -34.50 -23.95 -4.25
C SER A 146 -34.09 -25.29 -4.84
N LYS A 147 -32.89 -25.35 -5.42
CA LYS A 147 -32.33 -26.59 -5.99
C LYS A 147 -30.90 -26.77 -5.48
N LEU A 148 -30.66 -27.91 -4.84
CA LEU A 148 -29.33 -28.34 -4.39
C LEU A 148 -28.79 -29.35 -5.41
N SER A 149 -27.62 -29.10 -5.98
CA SER A 149 -26.95 -30.03 -6.91
C SER A 149 -25.53 -30.33 -6.46
N TRP A 150 -25.04 -31.54 -6.76
CA TRP A 150 -23.66 -31.92 -6.48
C TRP A 150 -23.07 -32.82 -7.57
N THR A 151 -21.76 -32.75 -7.71
CA THR A 151 -20.99 -33.48 -8.72
C THR A 151 -19.67 -33.93 -8.10
N ILE A 152 -19.34 -35.21 -8.21
CA ILE A 152 -18.02 -35.73 -7.84
C ILE A 152 -17.24 -36.08 -9.11
N HIS A 153 -16.03 -35.56 -9.21
CA HIS A 153 -15.13 -35.82 -10.34
C HIS A 153 -14.20 -36.98 -10.03
N ALA A 154 -13.56 -37.54 -11.07
CA ALA A 154 -12.70 -38.72 -10.97
C ALA A 154 -11.49 -38.55 -10.02
N ASP A 155 -11.13 -37.31 -9.70
CA ASP A 155 -10.06 -36.95 -8.77
C ASP A 155 -10.57 -36.72 -7.33
N ASN A 156 -11.79 -37.14 -6.97
CA ASN A 156 -12.42 -36.90 -5.67
C ASN A 156 -12.66 -35.42 -5.34
N VAL A 157 -12.79 -34.57 -6.36
CA VAL A 157 -13.29 -33.21 -6.22
C VAL A 157 -14.81 -33.22 -6.13
N LEU A 158 -15.37 -32.70 -5.04
CA LEU A 158 -16.80 -32.51 -4.86
C LEU A 158 -17.16 -31.04 -5.10
N ASN A 159 -18.04 -30.80 -6.05
CA ASN A 159 -18.69 -29.50 -6.26
C ASN A 159 -20.14 -29.58 -5.78
N VAL A 160 -20.58 -28.58 -5.04
CA VAL A 160 -21.95 -28.44 -4.53
C VAL A 160 -22.48 -27.07 -4.93
N PHE A 161 -23.70 -26.99 -5.43
CA PHE A 161 -24.34 -25.73 -5.80
C PHE A 161 -25.74 -25.63 -5.18
N LEU A 162 -26.07 -24.42 -4.71
CA LEU A 162 -27.41 -24.03 -4.29
C LEU A 162 -27.91 -22.97 -5.27
N GLU A 163 -29.03 -23.27 -5.93
CA GLU A 163 -29.61 -22.49 -7.02
C GLU A 163 -31.01 -21.98 -6.65
N ASN A 164 -31.37 -20.79 -7.13
CA ASN A 164 -32.74 -20.29 -7.11
C ASN A 164 -33.44 -20.59 -8.46
N PRO A 165 -34.36 -21.57 -8.51
CA PRO A 165 -35.05 -21.96 -9.74
C PRO A 165 -36.32 -21.12 -10.03
N THR A 166 -36.65 -20.15 -9.17
CA THR A 166 -37.83 -19.30 -9.40
C THR A 166 -37.58 -18.31 -10.54
N PHE A 167 -38.64 -17.79 -11.16
CA PHE A 167 -38.54 -16.79 -12.23
C PHE A 167 -38.84 -15.38 -11.72
N TRP A 168 -38.14 -14.40 -12.28
CA TRP A 168 -38.42 -13.00 -12.05
C TRP A 168 -39.79 -12.64 -12.65
N ALA A 169 -40.67 -12.10 -11.81
CA ALA A 169 -41.98 -11.65 -12.22
C ALA A 169 -41.87 -10.36 -13.04
N VAL A 170 -42.35 -10.42 -14.28
CA VAL A 170 -42.47 -9.29 -15.21
C VAL A 170 -43.95 -8.96 -15.45
N PRO A 171 -44.29 -7.71 -15.81
CA PRO A 171 -45.64 -7.38 -16.26
C PRO A 171 -46.02 -8.25 -17.49
N GLU A 172 -47.25 -8.78 -17.56
CA GLU A 172 -47.74 -9.41 -18.80
C GLU A 172 -47.73 -8.34 -19.92
N GLU A 173 -46.87 -8.50 -20.94
CA GLU A 173 -46.93 -7.66 -22.13
C GLU A 173 -48.25 -7.90 -22.87
N LYS A 174 -48.86 -6.83 -23.37
CA LYS A 174 -50.03 -6.95 -24.26
C LYS A 174 -49.59 -7.70 -25.52
N THR A 175 -49.93 -8.97 -25.63
CA THR A 175 -49.89 -9.67 -26.91
C THR A 175 -50.92 -9.01 -27.84
N ASP A 176 -50.42 -8.33 -28.87
CA ASP A 176 -51.20 -7.82 -30.00
C ASP A 176 -51.74 -9.00 -30.83
N GLU A 177 -52.74 -9.72 -30.31
CA GLU A 177 -53.57 -10.58 -31.17
C GLU A 177 -55.06 -10.45 -30.85
N LYS A 178 -55.81 -10.23 -31.93
CA LYS A 178 -57.25 -10.06 -31.98
C LYS A 178 -57.97 -11.33 -31.48
N SER A 179 -58.22 -11.43 -30.18
CA SER A 179 -59.25 -12.32 -29.66
C SER A 179 -60.03 -11.67 -28.52
N LYS A 180 -61.34 -11.58 -28.75
CA LYS A 180 -62.35 -11.06 -27.83
C LYS A 180 -62.32 -11.82 -26.49
N GLY A 181 -62.29 -11.08 -25.39
CA GLY A 181 -62.82 -11.52 -24.10
C GLY A 181 -61.77 -11.63 -23.00
N VAL A 182 -61.91 -10.75 -22.02
CA VAL A 182 -61.17 -10.63 -20.74
C VAL A 182 -59.91 -9.76 -20.83
N LYS A 183 -60.10 -8.46 -20.52
CA LYS A 183 -59.00 -7.60 -20.05
C LYS A 183 -58.59 -8.14 -18.67
N LYS A 184 -57.42 -8.75 -18.56
CA LYS A 184 -56.75 -8.89 -17.26
C LYS A 184 -56.15 -7.53 -16.91
N ASP A 185 -56.40 -7.05 -15.70
CA ASP A 185 -55.73 -5.85 -15.19
C ASP A 185 -54.21 -6.11 -15.13
N PRO A 186 -53.37 -5.16 -15.59
CA PRO A 186 -51.93 -5.29 -15.44
C PRO A 186 -51.60 -5.42 -13.95
N VAL A 187 -50.83 -6.45 -13.60
CA VAL A 187 -50.34 -6.67 -12.23
C VAL A 187 -49.63 -5.39 -11.77
N GLY A 188 -50.12 -4.76 -10.71
CA GLY A 188 -49.57 -3.50 -10.21
C GLY A 188 -48.10 -3.65 -9.79
N TYR A 189 -47.31 -2.57 -9.95
CA TYR A 189 -45.88 -2.54 -9.60
C TYR A 189 -45.59 -3.07 -8.19
N GLU A 190 -46.45 -2.76 -7.21
CA GLU A 190 -46.30 -3.25 -5.83
C GLU A 190 -46.44 -4.77 -5.72
N VAL A 191 -47.33 -5.39 -6.49
CA VAL A 191 -47.54 -6.84 -6.50
C VAL A 191 -46.34 -7.54 -7.15
N LEU A 192 -45.80 -6.99 -8.24
CA LEU A 192 -44.57 -7.50 -8.86
C LEU A 192 -43.37 -7.36 -7.92
N ARG A 193 -43.23 -6.21 -7.25
CA ARG A 193 -42.18 -5.98 -6.25
C ARG A 193 -42.31 -6.97 -5.09
N GLU A 194 -43.52 -7.24 -4.63
CA GLU A 194 -43.78 -8.19 -3.56
C GLU A 194 -43.42 -9.63 -3.96
N LEU A 195 -43.82 -10.04 -5.17
CA LEU A 195 -43.53 -11.36 -5.72
C LEU A 195 -42.02 -11.57 -5.94
N ASN A 196 -41.32 -10.58 -6.49
CA ASN A 196 -39.88 -10.66 -6.72
C ASN A 196 -39.06 -10.73 -5.43
N ASN A 197 -39.44 -9.99 -4.39
CA ASN A 197 -38.81 -10.13 -3.07
C ASN A 197 -39.09 -11.51 -2.46
N SER A 198 -40.31 -12.02 -2.60
CA SER A 198 -40.71 -13.34 -2.06
C SER A 198 -40.09 -14.51 -2.84
N ASN A 199 -39.78 -14.34 -4.12
CA ASN A 199 -39.09 -15.33 -4.96
C ASN A 199 -37.57 -15.32 -4.75
N THR A 200 -37.02 -14.31 -4.10
CA THR A 200 -35.57 -14.17 -3.89
C THR A 200 -35.12 -14.97 -2.65
N ILE A 201 -33.95 -15.59 -2.73
CA ILE A 201 -33.28 -16.26 -1.59
C ILE A 201 -32.23 -15.31 -1.00
N PHE A 202 -32.22 -15.18 0.33
CA PHE A 202 -31.29 -14.34 1.08
C PHE A 202 -30.45 -15.17 2.04
N GLN A 203 -29.23 -14.69 2.33
CA GLN A 203 -28.27 -15.33 3.24
C GLN A 203 -28.01 -16.82 2.96
N PRO A 204 -27.75 -17.23 1.70
CA PRO A 204 -27.52 -18.63 1.39
C PRO A 204 -26.20 -19.11 2.00
N VAL A 205 -26.22 -20.29 2.61
CA VAL A 205 -25.06 -20.97 3.17
C VAL A 205 -25.07 -22.43 2.71
N ILE A 206 -23.91 -22.91 2.27
CA ILE A 206 -23.62 -24.34 2.08
C ILE A 206 -22.49 -24.69 3.04
N SER A 207 -22.69 -25.73 3.85
CA SER A 207 -21.69 -26.31 4.74
C SER A 207 -21.56 -27.79 4.45
N ILE A 208 -20.32 -28.26 4.26
CA ILE A 208 -20.01 -29.66 4.03
C ILE A 208 -19.32 -30.18 5.28
N HIS A 209 -19.89 -31.22 5.88
CA HIS A 209 -19.43 -31.85 7.11
C HIS A 209 -18.97 -33.28 6.84
N SER A 210 -17.90 -33.66 7.53
CA SER A 210 -17.50 -35.05 7.57
C SER A 210 -18.47 -35.90 8.41
N VAL A 211 -18.81 -37.09 7.91
CA VAL A 211 -19.67 -38.06 8.61
C VAL A 211 -18.86 -39.11 9.37
N GLU A 212 -17.64 -39.43 8.91
CA GLU A 212 -16.88 -40.60 9.36
C GLU A 212 -15.64 -40.26 10.20
N THR A 213 -14.86 -39.23 9.83
CA THR A 213 -13.61 -38.84 10.52
C THR A 213 -13.29 -37.35 10.38
N SER A 214 -12.51 -36.73 11.26
CA SER A 214 -12.07 -35.33 11.08
C SER A 214 -11.12 -35.13 9.88
N SER A 215 -10.70 -36.19 9.19
CA SER A 215 -9.75 -36.17 8.07
C SER A 215 -10.43 -36.43 6.73
N SER A 216 -11.59 -35.83 6.44
CA SER A 216 -12.29 -36.06 5.15
C SER A 216 -11.82 -35.15 4.03
N PHE A 217 -11.31 -33.96 4.35
CA PHE A 217 -10.88 -32.98 3.36
C PHE A 217 -9.37 -33.02 3.16
N LYS A 218 -8.96 -32.87 1.90
CA LYS A 218 -7.57 -32.73 1.48
C LYS A 218 -7.32 -31.30 1.00
N PRO A 219 -6.11 -30.75 1.17
CA PRO A 219 -5.78 -29.46 0.59
C PRO A 219 -5.97 -29.47 -0.93
N ILE A 220 -6.61 -28.42 -1.45
CA ILE A 220 -6.75 -28.20 -2.89
C ILE A 220 -5.36 -27.90 -3.44
N SER A 221 -4.92 -28.71 -4.41
CA SER A 221 -3.71 -28.43 -5.18
C SER A 221 -3.92 -27.17 -5.99
N THR A 222 -3.22 -26.09 -5.65
CA THR A 222 -3.22 -24.80 -6.37
C THR A 222 -2.51 -24.89 -7.73
N GLY A 223 -1.64 -25.88 -7.93
CA GLY A 223 -0.96 -26.12 -9.20
C GLY A 223 -1.87 -26.76 -10.23
N SER A 224 -2.10 -26.08 -11.36
CA SER A 224 -2.42 -26.80 -12.60
C SER A 224 -1.12 -27.46 -13.07
N LYS A 225 -1.09 -28.79 -13.23
CA LYS A 225 0.08 -29.50 -13.78
C LYS A 225 0.51 -29.02 -15.18
N TYR A 226 -0.29 -28.17 -15.82
CA TYR A 226 -0.08 -27.68 -17.18
C TYR A 226 0.54 -26.28 -17.25
N TYR A 227 0.52 -25.51 -16.16
CA TYR A 227 1.11 -24.16 -16.07
C TYR A 227 1.67 -23.92 -14.65
N SER A 228 2.77 -24.58 -14.28
CA SER A 228 3.56 -24.18 -13.10
C SER A 228 4.78 -23.39 -13.54
N SER A 229 5.00 -22.22 -12.93
CA SER A 229 6.27 -21.51 -13.02
C SER A 229 7.17 -21.90 -11.85
N PRO A 230 8.51 -21.81 -11.97
CA PRO A 230 9.42 -22.03 -10.84
C PRO A 230 9.14 -21.15 -9.62
N GLU A 231 8.44 -20.02 -9.81
CA GLU A 231 8.00 -19.14 -8.74
C GLU A 231 6.76 -19.70 -8.02
N ASP A 232 5.84 -20.35 -8.73
CA ASP A 232 4.70 -21.06 -8.13
C ASP A 232 5.19 -22.20 -7.25
N ASP A 233 6.15 -23.02 -7.73
CA ASP A 233 6.73 -24.11 -6.95
C ASP A 233 7.44 -23.59 -5.69
N LEU A 234 8.09 -22.42 -5.76
CA LEU A 234 8.67 -21.75 -4.60
C LEU A 234 7.59 -21.29 -3.61
N PHE A 235 6.47 -20.75 -4.08
CA PHE A 235 5.37 -20.36 -3.20
C PHE A 235 4.73 -21.58 -2.54
N ASP A 236 4.53 -22.66 -3.28
CA ASP A 236 4.01 -23.92 -2.74
C ASP A 236 4.94 -24.45 -1.63
N MET A 237 6.26 -24.37 -1.81
CA MET A 237 7.25 -24.70 -0.77
C MET A 237 7.14 -23.80 0.47
N LEU A 238 7.07 -22.47 0.26
CA LEU A 238 7.09 -21.47 1.34
C LEU A 238 5.78 -21.46 2.14
N TYR A 239 4.65 -21.71 1.49
CA TYR A 239 3.30 -21.68 2.06
C TYR A 239 2.74 -23.09 2.33
N LYS A 240 3.57 -24.14 2.28
CA LYS A 240 3.14 -25.54 2.51
C LYS A 240 2.35 -25.79 3.80
N ASN A 241 2.55 -24.95 4.82
CA ASN A 241 1.83 -25.03 6.10
C ASN A 241 0.46 -24.31 6.07
N LYS A 242 0.23 -23.43 5.10
CA LYS A 242 -1.03 -22.68 4.93
C LYS A 242 -1.89 -23.38 3.87
N LYS A 243 -2.65 -24.38 4.32
CA LYS A 243 -3.49 -25.23 3.45
C LYS A 243 -4.83 -24.56 3.12
N VAL A 244 -5.31 -24.79 1.90
CA VAL A 244 -6.62 -24.35 1.42
C VAL A 244 -7.51 -25.57 1.24
N PHE A 245 -8.66 -25.64 1.90
CA PHE A 245 -9.54 -26.82 1.87
C PHE A 245 -10.82 -26.64 1.06
N GLY A 246 -11.16 -25.40 0.69
CA GLY A 246 -12.36 -25.09 -0.08
C GLY A 246 -12.16 -23.91 -1.01
N ALA A 247 -12.92 -23.88 -2.11
CA ALA A 247 -13.05 -22.74 -3.00
C ALA A 247 -14.54 -22.47 -3.26
N GLY A 248 -14.98 -21.23 -3.09
CA GLY A 248 -16.37 -20.84 -3.35
C GLY A 248 -16.59 -20.39 -4.79
N TYR A 249 -17.81 -20.60 -5.30
CA TYR A 249 -18.30 -20.05 -6.57
C TYR A 249 -19.29 -18.92 -6.27
N GLY A 250 -18.96 -17.71 -6.72
CA GLY A 250 -19.72 -16.50 -6.42
C GLY A 250 -19.80 -16.16 -4.91
N CYS A 251 -18.93 -16.77 -4.10
CA CYS A 251 -18.72 -16.50 -2.68
C CYS A 251 -17.32 -16.98 -2.28
N ALA A 252 -16.88 -16.71 -1.05
CA ALA A 252 -15.67 -17.29 -0.50
C ALA A 252 -15.95 -18.62 0.20
N ALA A 253 -14.89 -19.32 0.63
CA ALA A 253 -14.98 -20.51 1.46
C ALA A 253 -14.22 -20.31 2.77
N GLU A 254 -14.74 -20.87 3.85
CA GLU A 254 -14.15 -20.91 5.19
C GLU A 254 -14.16 -22.35 5.71
N TRP A 255 -13.27 -22.66 6.64
CA TRP A 255 -13.15 -23.98 7.25
C TRP A 255 -12.65 -23.87 8.69
N ASP A 256 -12.84 -24.95 9.45
CA ASP A 256 -12.37 -25.02 10.84
C ASP A 256 -10.85 -24.86 10.94
N GLU A 257 -10.36 -24.19 11.99
CA GLU A 257 -8.92 -24.01 12.21
C GLU A 257 -8.22 -25.37 12.36
N GLY A 258 -7.11 -25.58 11.62
CA GLY A 258 -6.26 -26.77 11.71
C GLY A 258 -5.95 -27.41 10.36
N ASP A 259 -5.21 -28.52 10.42
CA ASP A 259 -4.75 -29.28 9.24
C ASP A 259 -5.77 -30.28 8.70
N ASN A 260 -6.84 -30.52 9.44
CA ASN A 260 -7.89 -31.49 9.14
C ASN A 260 -9.23 -30.89 9.57
N PRO A 261 -9.81 -29.98 8.75
CA PRO A 261 -11.06 -29.33 9.12
C PRO A 261 -12.20 -30.35 9.19
N ALA A 262 -13.11 -30.19 10.16
CA ALA A 262 -14.29 -31.04 10.25
C ALA A 262 -15.42 -30.57 9.32
N SER A 263 -15.40 -29.27 8.99
CA SER A 263 -16.35 -28.62 8.11
C SER A 263 -15.69 -27.59 7.17
N VAL A 264 -16.26 -27.47 5.98
CA VAL A 264 -15.95 -26.41 5.00
C VAL A 264 -17.26 -25.77 4.58
N ARG A 265 -17.36 -24.44 4.61
CA ARG A 265 -18.60 -23.71 4.32
C ARG A 265 -18.37 -22.52 3.40
N THR A 266 -19.43 -22.04 2.77
CA THR A 266 -19.45 -20.78 2.02
C THR A 266 -19.48 -19.58 2.97
N SER A 267 -18.83 -18.48 2.58
CA SER A 267 -18.85 -17.21 3.29
C SER A 267 -19.07 -16.05 2.33
N ILE A 268 -20.06 -15.20 2.63
CA ILE A 268 -20.37 -14.01 1.83
C ILE A 268 -19.46 -12.83 2.21
N ILE A 269 -19.08 -12.76 3.49
CA ILE A 269 -18.16 -11.76 4.04
C ILE A 269 -17.02 -12.52 4.70
N PRO A 270 -16.04 -13.02 3.91
CA PRO A 270 -14.95 -13.81 4.46
C PRO A 270 -14.10 -12.97 5.41
N THR A 271 -13.62 -13.62 6.45
CA THR A 271 -12.62 -13.02 7.34
C THR A 271 -11.32 -13.80 7.29
N PHE A 272 -10.20 -13.07 7.30
CA PHE A 272 -8.87 -13.65 7.39
C PHE A 272 -8.10 -12.97 8.51
N HIS A 273 -7.59 -13.77 9.45
CA HIS A 273 -6.71 -13.29 10.51
C HIS A 273 -5.27 -13.58 10.12
N ASP A 274 -4.50 -12.51 9.94
CA ASP A 274 -3.06 -12.60 9.79
C ASP A 274 -2.41 -12.70 11.17
N ASP A 275 -1.33 -13.44 11.27
CA ASP A 275 -0.58 -13.54 12.51
C ASP A 275 0.13 -12.22 12.81
N GLU A 276 0.28 -11.91 14.10
CA GLU A 276 1.10 -10.79 14.53
C GLU A 276 2.55 -11.08 14.14
N ILE A 277 3.18 -10.10 13.50
CA ILE A 277 4.55 -10.22 13.01
C ILE A 277 5.48 -9.46 13.95
N ALA A 278 6.39 -10.21 14.59
CA ALA A 278 7.51 -9.64 15.33
C ALA A 278 8.61 -9.18 14.36
N LYS A 279 9.29 -8.10 14.74
CA LYS A 279 10.34 -7.44 13.91
C LYS A 279 11.71 -7.40 14.60
N PHE A 280 11.72 -7.64 15.90
CA PHE A 280 12.89 -7.66 16.77
C PHE A 280 12.52 -8.38 18.06
N SER A 281 13.52 -8.85 18.80
CA SER A 281 13.36 -9.35 20.16
C SER A 281 14.55 -8.89 21.00
N ASN A 282 14.28 -8.36 22.18
CA ASN A 282 15.33 -8.01 23.15
C ASN A 282 15.62 -9.15 24.13
N ASP A 283 14.73 -10.15 24.19
CA ASP A 283 14.79 -11.23 25.18
C ASP A 283 15.29 -12.55 24.59
N ASP A 284 15.19 -12.73 23.27
CA ASP A 284 15.62 -13.94 22.58
C ASP A 284 17.00 -13.74 21.92
N PRO A 285 18.07 -14.42 22.40
CA PRO A 285 19.42 -14.27 21.86
C PRO A 285 19.59 -14.81 20.44
N LEU A 286 18.65 -15.64 19.96
CA LEU A 286 18.62 -16.15 18.58
C LEU A 286 17.95 -15.18 17.61
N ARG A 287 17.30 -14.13 18.13
CA ARG A 287 16.60 -13.12 17.34
C ARG A 287 17.33 -11.78 17.42
N PRO A 288 17.24 -10.96 16.36
CA PRO A 288 17.93 -9.68 16.35
C PRO A 288 17.21 -8.66 17.24
N SER A 289 17.97 -7.90 18.02
CA SER A 289 17.48 -6.78 18.81
C SER A 289 17.40 -5.50 17.98
N SER A 290 16.54 -4.58 18.40
CA SER A 290 16.49 -3.25 17.79
C SER A 290 17.75 -2.45 18.08
N VAL A 291 18.19 -1.61 17.15
CA VAL A 291 19.42 -0.82 17.30
C VAL A 291 19.09 0.64 17.57
N ASP A 292 19.59 1.20 18.67
CA ASP A 292 19.36 2.61 19.01
C ASP A 292 20.00 3.53 17.96
N MET A 293 19.20 4.45 17.39
CA MET A 293 19.71 5.44 16.44
C MET A 293 20.68 6.43 17.09
N TYR A 294 20.54 6.68 18.39
CA TYR A 294 21.43 7.53 19.17
C TYR A 294 22.85 6.95 19.20
N ASP A 295 22.98 5.65 19.45
CA ASP A 295 24.28 4.96 19.49
C ASP A 295 25.04 4.99 18.16
N LEU A 296 24.33 5.11 17.04
CA LEU A 296 24.90 5.17 15.69
C LEU A 296 25.06 6.60 15.15
N GLY A 297 24.47 7.59 15.82
CA GLY A 297 24.36 8.96 15.30
C GLY A 297 24.98 10.02 16.20
N CYS A 298 24.95 9.85 17.51
CA CYS A 298 25.19 10.92 18.50
C CYS A 298 26.53 10.79 19.23
N PHE A 299 27.63 10.72 18.47
CA PHE A 299 29.00 10.75 18.99
C PHE A 299 29.41 12.12 19.53
N GLU A 300 30.33 12.12 20.51
CA GLU A 300 30.94 13.32 21.09
C GLU A 300 31.68 14.15 20.04
N SER A 301 32.45 13.49 19.17
CA SER A 301 33.17 14.11 18.05
C SER A 301 32.78 13.47 16.72
N LEU A 302 32.42 14.29 15.73
CA LEU A 302 32.18 13.82 14.37
C LEU A 302 33.47 13.50 13.61
N ASP A 303 34.59 14.05 14.06
CA ASP A 303 35.90 13.95 13.40
C ASP A 303 36.80 12.88 14.05
N ASP A 304 36.38 12.29 15.17
CA ASP A 304 37.01 11.06 15.71
C ASP A 304 36.51 9.84 14.94
N HIS A 305 36.96 9.74 13.69
CA HIS A 305 36.52 8.67 12.80
C HIS A 305 36.89 7.29 13.30
N GLN A 306 38.01 7.13 14.03
CA GLN A 306 38.42 5.82 14.53
C GLN A 306 37.48 5.32 15.63
N ALA A 307 37.16 6.14 16.63
CA ALA A 307 36.19 5.77 17.67
C ALA A 307 34.79 5.51 17.08
N ASN A 308 34.40 6.29 16.07
CA ASN A 308 33.13 6.12 15.36
C ASN A 308 33.07 4.76 14.64
N ARG A 309 34.15 4.35 13.94
CA ARG A 309 34.25 3.04 13.28
C ARG A 309 34.15 1.89 14.27
N GLU A 310 34.88 1.97 15.38
CA GLU A 310 34.88 0.92 16.42
C GLU A 310 33.50 0.73 17.04
N THR A 311 32.81 1.83 17.35
CA THR A 311 31.45 1.79 17.93
C THR A 311 30.43 1.24 16.94
N VAL A 312 30.44 1.72 15.69
CA VAL A 312 29.55 1.21 14.63
C VAL A 312 29.79 -0.28 14.39
N GLY A 313 31.05 -0.69 14.32
CA GLY A 313 31.45 -2.10 14.22
C GLY A 313 30.88 -2.93 15.37
N LYS A 314 31.07 -2.49 16.61
CA LYS A 314 30.58 -3.19 17.82
C LYS A 314 29.05 -3.31 17.84
N LYS A 315 28.32 -2.28 17.41
CA LYS A 315 26.85 -2.26 17.43
C LYS A 315 26.20 -3.08 16.32
N LEU A 316 26.84 -3.18 15.15
CA LEU A 316 26.24 -3.83 13.97
C LEU A 316 26.75 -5.26 13.70
N SER A 317 27.96 -5.60 14.14
CA SER A 317 28.51 -6.96 13.97
C SER A 317 27.63 -8.08 14.53
N PRO A 318 26.94 -7.92 15.69
CA PRO A 318 26.06 -8.95 16.22
C PRO A 318 24.92 -9.32 15.27
N LEU A 319 24.27 -8.33 14.64
CA LEU A 319 23.18 -8.55 13.70
C LEU A 319 23.62 -9.40 12.50
N ILE A 320 24.78 -9.07 11.92
CA ILE A 320 25.33 -9.79 10.76
C ILE A 320 25.67 -11.23 11.15
N SER A 321 26.35 -11.41 12.28
CA SER A 321 26.75 -12.73 12.79
C SER A 321 25.54 -13.62 13.11
N GLN A 322 24.51 -13.04 13.74
CA GLN A 322 23.25 -13.74 14.03
C GLN A 322 22.55 -14.18 12.74
N TYR A 323 22.50 -13.32 11.71
CA TYR A 323 21.89 -13.68 10.45
C TYR A 323 22.64 -14.83 9.75
N GLY A 324 23.98 -14.78 9.73
CA GLY A 324 24.81 -15.87 9.22
C GLY A 324 24.52 -17.20 9.93
N ASN A 325 24.52 -17.20 11.27
CA ASN A 325 24.20 -18.38 12.07
C ASN A 325 22.77 -18.90 11.83
N TRP A 326 21.80 -18.00 11.62
CA TRP A 326 20.43 -18.39 11.29
C TRP A 326 20.37 -19.07 9.91
N ILE A 327 21.07 -18.55 8.90
CA ILE A 327 21.13 -19.17 7.56
C ILE A 327 21.71 -20.60 7.65
N ASP A 328 22.76 -20.79 8.44
CA ASP A 328 23.39 -22.10 8.59
C ASP A 328 22.43 -23.10 9.26
N LYS A 329 21.71 -22.68 10.30
CA LYS A 329 20.63 -23.48 10.92
C LYS A 329 19.52 -23.82 9.92
N GLN A 330 19.07 -22.84 9.13
CA GLN A 330 18.06 -23.08 8.09
C GLN A 330 18.56 -24.05 7.03
N THR A 331 19.85 -24.03 6.70
CA THR A 331 20.47 -24.99 5.79
C THR A 331 20.42 -26.41 6.35
N GLU A 332 20.68 -26.60 7.64
CA GLU A 332 20.56 -27.91 8.30
C GLU A 332 19.12 -28.42 8.32
N VAL A 333 18.14 -27.54 8.57
CA VAL A 333 16.72 -27.88 8.54
C VAL A 333 16.27 -28.22 7.12
N ALA A 334 16.70 -27.46 6.12
CA ALA A 334 16.39 -27.69 4.72
C ALA A 334 16.82 -29.08 4.27
N LYS A 335 18.08 -29.46 4.58
CA LYS A 335 18.60 -30.81 4.30
C LYS A 335 17.70 -31.88 4.92
N LYS A 336 17.40 -31.78 6.20
CA LYS A 336 16.55 -32.79 6.88
C LYS A 336 15.13 -32.87 6.34
N LYS A 337 14.53 -31.74 5.91
CA LYS A 337 13.14 -31.68 5.45
C LYS A 337 12.98 -32.06 3.97
N PHE A 338 13.97 -31.76 3.15
CA PHE A 338 13.83 -31.76 1.69
C PHE A 338 14.82 -32.66 0.96
N GLU A 339 15.77 -33.29 1.64
CA GLU A 339 16.71 -34.23 1.01
C GLU A 339 15.96 -35.31 0.19
N GLY A 340 16.25 -35.33 -1.13
CA GLY A 340 15.66 -36.25 -2.08
C GLY A 340 14.24 -35.92 -2.55
N ASN A 341 13.70 -34.73 -2.24
CA ASN A 341 12.38 -34.29 -2.69
C ASN A 341 12.44 -33.18 -3.76
N GLU A 342 11.28 -32.84 -4.34
CA GLU A 342 11.14 -31.83 -5.40
C GLU A 342 11.49 -30.39 -4.97
N TYR A 343 11.53 -30.11 -3.65
CA TYR A 343 11.81 -28.80 -3.08
C TYR A 343 13.28 -28.60 -2.69
N GLU A 344 14.14 -29.62 -2.79
CA GLU A 344 15.54 -29.55 -2.36
C GLU A 344 16.31 -28.40 -3.06
N ASP A 345 16.24 -28.37 -4.39
CA ASP A 345 16.91 -27.35 -5.20
C ASP A 345 16.34 -25.95 -4.93
N LEU A 346 15.01 -25.84 -4.81
CA LEU A 346 14.33 -24.58 -4.50
C LEU A 346 14.74 -24.00 -3.14
N ALA A 347 14.84 -24.87 -2.12
CA ALA A 347 15.30 -24.47 -0.80
C ALA A 347 16.76 -24.01 -0.83
N ASN A 348 17.63 -24.75 -1.54
CA ASN A 348 19.04 -24.40 -1.69
C ASN A 348 19.24 -23.06 -2.42
N ASP A 349 18.51 -22.84 -3.52
CA ASP A 349 18.53 -21.59 -4.28
C ASP A 349 18.05 -20.40 -3.44
N ASN A 350 17.00 -20.60 -2.64
CA ASN A 350 16.49 -19.53 -1.79
C ASN A 350 17.45 -19.19 -0.63
N LEU A 351 18.07 -20.20 -0.02
CA LEU A 351 19.13 -20.00 0.97
C LEU A 351 20.39 -19.34 0.37
N ALA A 352 20.70 -19.60 -0.90
CA ALA A 352 21.77 -18.90 -1.60
C ALA A 352 21.50 -17.39 -1.71
N LYS A 353 20.24 -16.98 -1.92
CA LYS A 353 19.84 -15.56 -1.87
C LYS A 353 20.04 -14.96 -0.47
N CYS A 354 19.69 -15.69 0.59
CA CYS A 354 19.98 -15.27 1.97
C CYS A 354 21.49 -15.06 2.21
N ARG A 355 22.34 -15.99 1.73
CA ARG A 355 23.81 -15.85 1.79
C ARG A 355 24.32 -14.66 1.00
N GLN A 356 23.73 -14.37 -0.15
CA GLN A 356 24.06 -13.20 -0.95
C GLN A 356 23.77 -11.89 -0.19
N ILE A 357 22.61 -11.80 0.46
CA ILE A 357 22.25 -10.66 1.33
C ILE A 357 23.21 -10.55 2.51
N HIS A 358 23.52 -11.65 3.20
CA HIS A 358 24.49 -11.67 4.30
C HIS A 358 25.88 -11.16 3.85
N LYS A 359 26.37 -11.60 2.68
CA LYS A 359 27.63 -11.11 2.10
C LYS A 359 27.59 -9.60 1.83
N ARG A 360 26.49 -9.08 1.29
CA ARG A 360 26.31 -7.64 1.04
C ARG A 360 26.27 -6.83 2.34
N MET A 361 25.58 -7.33 3.37
CA MET A 361 25.57 -6.70 4.70
C MET A 361 26.98 -6.62 5.29
N LYS A 362 27.74 -7.72 5.23
CA LYS A 362 29.13 -7.77 5.69
C LYS A 362 30.00 -6.77 4.92
N THR A 363 29.88 -6.75 3.60
CA THR A 363 30.61 -5.79 2.74
C THR A 363 30.29 -4.34 3.13
N GLY A 364 29.02 -4.01 3.36
CA GLY A 364 28.60 -2.69 3.83
C GLY A 364 29.23 -2.31 5.18
N LEU A 365 29.32 -3.26 6.12
CA LEU A 365 30.00 -3.04 7.40
C LEU A 365 31.53 -2.89 7.25
N ASP A 366 32.14 -3.68 6.37
CA ASP A 366 33.58 -3.60 6.09
C ASP A 366 33.95 -2.25 5.45
N ILE A 367 33.09 -1.69 4.60
CA ILE A 367 33.26 -0.32 4.06
C ILE A 367 33.20 0.73 5.18
N LEU A 368 32.34 0.53 6.18
CA LEU A 368 32.20 1.45 7.30
C LEU A 368 33.36 1.32 8.29
N THR A 369 33.94 0.15 8.48
CA THR A 369 34.89 -0.11 9.57
C THR A 369 36.36 -0.14 9.11
N ASP A 370 36.65 -0.52 7.86
CA ASP A 370 38.02 -0.52 7.33
C ASP A 370 38.38 0.84 6.71
N VAL A 371 39.41 1.47 7.25
CA VAL A 371 39.96 2.75 6.78
C VAL A 371 40.38 2.69 5.31
N LYS A 372 40.81 1.52 4.80
CA LYS A 372 41.22 1.37 3.40
C LYS A 372 40.08 1.60 2.42
N ASN A 373 38.84 1.33 2.82
CA ASN A 373 37.65 1.48 1.98
C ASN A 373 37.09 2.92 2.00
N ASP A 374 37.54 3.75 2.95
CA ASP A 374 37.06 5.11 3.15
C ASP A 374 38.21 6.04 3.60
N PRO A 375 39.23 6.25 2.75
CA PRO A 375 40.45 6.99 3.12
C PRO A 375 40.16 8.45 3.52
N ASP A 376 39.15 9.06 2.93
CA ASP A 376 38.72 10.44 3.22
C ASP A 376 37.74 10.53 4.40
N ASN A 377 37.38 9.40 5.03
CA ASN A 377 36.40 9.29 6.11
C ASN A 377 34.97 9.81 5.79
N LYS A 378 34.68 10.03 4.51
CA LYS A 378 33.40 10.58 4.04
C LYS A 378 32.28 9.58 4.20
N ILE A 379 32.53 8.29 4.01
CA ILE A 379 31.50 7.24 4.09
C ILE A 379 31.07 7.03 5.54
N ILE A 380 32.01 6.88 6.49
CA ILE A 380 31.66 6.75 7.91
C ILE A 380 30.99 8.02 8.44
N LYS A 381 31.49 9.21 8.09
CA LYS A 381 30.87 10.48 8.50
C LYS A 381 29.44 10.61 7.96
N SER A 382 29.21 10.18 6.71
CA SER A 382 27.88 10.14 6.11
C SER A 382 26.94 9.20 6.83
N PHE A 383 27.42 8.02 7.22
CA PHE A 383 26.63 7.04 7.96
C PHE A 383 26.22 7.58 9.33
N VAL A 384 27.15 8.18 10.08
CA VAL A 384 26.87 8.80 11.39
C VAL A 384 25.83 9.92 11.27
N LEU A 385 26.03 10.83 10.31
CA LEU A 385 25.10 11.95 10.10
C LEU A 385 23.73 11.47 9.60
N ALA A 386 23.67 10.40 8.79
CA ALA A 386 22.41 9.83 8.32
C ALA A 386 21.60 9.22 9.48
N ASN A 387 22.26 8.50 10.39
CA ASN A 387 21.62 7.98 11.61
C ASN A 387 21.13 9.12 12.52
N ARG A 388 21.95 10.16 12.71
CA ARG A 388 21.55 11.36 13.46
C ARG A 388 20.35 12.06 12.83
N ALA A 389 20.32 12.20 11.50
CA ALA A 389 19.20 12.80 10.77
C ALA A 389 17.91 11.99 10.92
N MET A 390 18.00 10.66 10.84
CA MET A 390 16.85 9.77 11.04
C MET A 390 16.32 9.79 12.48
N LEU A 391 17.19 9.91 13.48
CA LEU A 391 16.79 10.14 14.87
C LEU A 391 15.99 11.44 15.01
N TYR A 392 16.52 12.57 14.49
CA TYR A 392 15.80 13.84 14.49
C TYR A 392 14.49 13.76 13.72
N GLN A 393 14.48 13.10 12.56
CA GLN A 393 13.28 12.89 11.76
C GLN A 393 12.19 12.20 12.59
N ARG A 394 12.54 11.11 13.29
CA ARG A 394 11.59 10.30 14.07
C ARG A 394 10.98 11.10 15.23
N ILE A 395 11.82 11.79 16.01
CA ILE A 395 11.35 12.54 17.19
C ILE A 395 10.53 13.76 16.77
N HIS A 396 10.95 14.49 15.72
CA HIS A 396 10.24 15.68 15.25
C HIS A 396 8.96 15.34 14.49
N PHE A 397 8.90 14.23 13.74
CA PHE A 397 7.68 13.82 13.05
C PHE A 397 6.57 13.51 14.06
N ASN A 398 6.90 12.73 15.09
CA ASN A 398 5.96 12.39 16.17
C ASN A 398 5.53 13.64 16.96
N TYR A 399 6.49 14.52 17.28
CA TYR A 399 6.21 15.79 17.96
C TYR A 399 5.29 16.70 17.13
N ALA A 400 5.62 16.91 15.85
CA ALA A 400 4.87 17.79 14.96
C ALA A 400 3.43 17.29 14.76
N LEU A 401 3.24 15.99 14.55
CA LEU A 401 1.91 15.41 14.38
C LEU A 401 1.05 15.53 15.65
N ARG A 402 1.64 15.36 16.84
CA ARG A 402 0.94 15.53 18.12
C ARG A 402 0.57 16.99 18.38
N ASN A 403 1.51 17.91 18.14
CA ASN A 403 1.29 19.33 18.30
C ASN A 403 0.21 19.85 17.35
N PHE A 404 0.21 19.41 16.09
CA PHE A 404 -0.83 19.75 15.12
C PHE A 404 -2.22 19.26 15.55
N LYS A 405 -2.31 18.07 16.16
CA LYS A 405 -3.55 17.49 16.70
C LYS A 405 -4.03 18.14 18.01
N GLY A 406 -3.36 19.18 18.50
CA GLY A 406 -3.70 19.84 19.76
C GLY A 406 -3.54 18.96 21.01
N LYS A 407 -2.77 17.87 20.90
CA LYS A 407 -2.51 16.96 22.01
C LYS A 407 -1.21 17.38 22.73
N GLU A 408 -1.40 18.08 23.86
CA GLU A 408 -0.41 18.53 24.86
C GLU A 408 0.67 19.56 24.45
N LYS A 409 1.02 20.43 25.42
CA LYS A 409 2.19 21.33 25.42
C LYS A 409 3.44 20.50 25.75
N GLN A 410 3.96 19.74 24.78
CA GLN A 410 5.20 18.99 24.98
C GLN A 410 6.44 19.90 24.89
N GLU A 411 7.45 19.60 25.71
CA GLU A 411 8.78 20.21 25.58
C GLU A 411 9.37 19.96 24.20
N TRP A 412 10.23 20.88 23.75
CA TRP A 412 10.89 20.75 22.46
C TRP A 412 11.72 19.46 22.41
N PRO A 413 11.56 18.61 21.37
CA PRO A 413 12.23 17.32 21.34
C PRO A 413 13.75 17.49 21.18
N ALA A 414 14.50 16.71 21.95
CA ALA A 414 15.96 16.64 21.89
C ALA A 414 16.41 15.18 21.82
N PRO A 415 17.49 14.85 21.11
CA PRO A 415 18.00 13.48 21.02
C PRO A 415 18.51 13.02 22.38
N LYS A 416 18.08 11.82 22.79
CA LYS A 416 18.55 11.09 23.98
C LYS A 416 18.60 9.60 23.62
N PRO A 417 19.38 8.78 24.35
CA PRO A 417 19.30 7.34 24.25
C PRO A 417 17.85 6.86 24.43
N GLU A 418 17.55 5.74 23.80
CA GLU A 418 16.28 5.00 23.93
C GLU A 418 15.03 5.69 23.35
N LEU A 419 15.19 6.82 22.63
CA LEU A 419 14.05 7.54 22.03
C LEU A 419 13.59 7.00 20.68
N ALA A 420 14.50 6.46 19.87
CA ALA A 420 14.20 5.95 18.55
C ALA A 420 15.14 4.81 18.17
N TYR A 421 14.58 3.76 17.58
CA TYR A 421 15.30 2.55 17.23
C TYR A 421 15.10 2.23 15.76
N TRP A 422 16.14 1.68 15.15
CA TRP A 422 16.05 0.91 13.93
C TRP A 422 15.49 -0.48 14.24
N TYR A 423 14.53 -0.91 13.43
CA TYR A 423 14.28 -2.33 13.29
C TYR A 423 15.48 -2.99 12.58
N PRO A 424 15.85 -4.22 12.96
CA PRO A 424 16.97 -4.98 12.36
C PRO A 424 16.98 -4.94 10.83
N PHE A 425 15.83 -5.13 10.19
CA PHE A 425 15.74 -5.12 8.73
C PHE A 425 16.05 -3.75 8.12
N GLN A 426 15.71 -2.64 8.80
CA GLN A 426 15.91 -1.29 8.28
C GLN A 426 17.40 -0.96 8.22
N ILE A 427 18.13 -1.26 9.30
CA ILE A 427 19.57 -1.02 9.33
C ILE A 427 20.34 -2.01 8.44
N ALA A 428 19.90 -3.27 8.37
CA ALA A 428 20.44 -4.23 7.42
C ALA A 428 20.24 -3.77 5.97
N PHE A 429 19.07 -3.19 5.66
CA PHE A 429 18.77 -2.65 4.35
C PHE A 429 19.65 -1.43 4.00
N LEU A 430 19.95 -0.57 4.98
CA LEU A 430 20.94 0.49 4.80
C LEU A 430 22.33 -0.11 4.48
N LEU A 431 22.77 -1.12 5.23
CA LEU A 431 24.08 -1.78 5.01
C LEU A 431 24.23 -2.37 3.61
N ILE A 432 23.24 -3.10 3.10
CA ILE A 432 23.31 -3.68 1.74
C ILE A 432 23.30 -2.61 0.62
N SER A 433 22.86 -1.39 0.93
CA SER A 433 22.79 -0.30 -0.02
C SER A 433 24.09 0.51 -0.11
N ILE A 434 24.97 0.42 0.90
CA ILE A 434 26.18 1.25 1.01
C ILE A 434 27.09 1.08 -0.20
N SER A 435 27.34 -0.15 -0.67
CA SER A 435 28.27 -0.39 -1.79
C SER A 435 27.82 0.33 -3.07
N GLY A 436 26.54 0.22 -3.44
CA GLY A 436 26.01 0.86 -4.65
C GLY A 436 25.95 2.39 -4.57
N ILE A 437 25.67 2.95 -3.40
CA ILE A 437 25.63 4.41 -3.18
C ILE A 437 27.03 5.01 -3.06
N SER A 438 27.97 4.31 -2.42
CA SER A 438 29.33 4.78 -2.20
C SER A 438 30.21 4.68 -3.46
N ASP A 439 30.00 3.67 -4.31
CA ASP A 439 30.68 3.54 -5.58
C ASP A 439 29.69 3.29 -6.73
N LYS A 440 29.59 4.26 -7.65
CA LYS A 440 28.71 4.18 -8.82
C LYS A 440 29.12 3.08 -9.81
N LYS A 441 30.36 2.57 -9.73
CA LYS A 441 30.87 1.47 -10.57
C LYS A 441 30.59 0.10 -9.99
N HIS A 442 30.08 0.01 -8.76
CA HIS A 442 29.82 -1.26 -8.10
C HIS A 442 28.70 -2.03 -8.81
N ASP A 443 28.86 -3.35 -8.93
CA ASP A 443 27.88 -4.23 -9.59
C ASP A 443 26.52 -4.25 -8.86
N ASP A 444 26.46 -3.78 -7.62
CA ASP A 444 25.21 -3.59 -6.86
C ASP A 444 24.25 -2.62 -7.56
N ASN A 445 24.75 -1.72 -8.41
CA ASN A 445 23.91 -0.81 -9.20
C ASN A 445 23.23 -1.50 -10.39
N LEU A 446 23.59 -2.76 -10.69
CA LEU A 446 22.87 -3.63 -11.63
C LEU A 446 21.71 -4.39 -10.95
N ILE A 447 21.63 -4.35 -9.62
CA ILE A 447 20.61 -5.03 -8.82
C ILE A 447 19.56 -4.01 -8.38
N THR A 448 18.29 -4.30 -8.70
CA THR A 448 17.15 -3.65 -8.06
C THR A 448 16.84 -4.37 -6.75
N ASP A 449 16.96 -3.65 -5.63
CA ASP A 449 16.59 -4.18 -4.32
C ASP A 449 15.08 -3.98 -4.09
N LEU A 450 14.35 -5.08 -3.98
CA LEU A 450 12.90 -5.11 -3.79
C LEU A 450 12.58 -5.30 -2.30
N ILE A 451 12.14 -4.25 -1.63
CA ILE A 451 11.68 -4.31 -0.25
C ILE A 451 10.30 -4.97 -0.23
N TRP A 452 10.27 -6.22 0.22
CA TRP A 452 9.06 -6.98 0.45
C TRP A 452 8.91 -7.26 1.95
N PHE A 453 8.21 -6.35 2.62
CA PHE A 453 7.96 -6.42 4.06
C PHE A 453 6.48 -6.14 4.34
N PRO A 454 5.86 -6.82 5.32
CA PRO A 454 4.46 -6.60 5.72
C PRO A 454 4.08 -5.12 5.91
N THR A 455 2.83 -4.77 5.62
CA THR A 455 2.32 -3.39 5.69
C THR A 455 2.35 -2.85 7.13
N GLY A 456 2.85 -1.61 7.31
CA GLY A 456 3.15 -1.07 8.65
C GLY A 456 4.44 -1.62 9.26
N GLY A 457 5.25 -2.34 8.48
CA GLY A 457 6.54 -2.90 8.87
C GLY A 457 7.64 -1.87 9.16
N GLY A 458 7.53 -0.67 8.59
CA GLY A 458 8.57 0.36 8.65
C GLY A 458 9.45 0.44 7.38
N LYS A 459 8.89 0.06 6.21
CA LYS A 459 9.57 0.14 4.91
C LYS A 459 10.07 1.55 4.61
N THR A 460 9.26 2.55 4.97
CA THR A 460 9.55 3.96 4.75
C THR A 460 10.84 4.41 5.41
N GLU A 461 11.05 4.06 6.67
CA GLU A 461 12.25 4.44 7.39
C GLU A 461 13.52 3.79 6.79
N ALA A 462 13.40 2.58 6.23
CA ALA A 462 14.53 1.91 5.57
C ALA A 462 15.02 2.69 4.34
N TYR A 463 14.13 3.01 3.38
CA TYR A 463 14.55 3.75 2.19
C TYR A 463 14.84 5.23 2.47
N LEU A 464 14.23 5.85 3.50
CA LEU A 464 14.61 7.20 3.95
C LEU A 464 16.00 7.23 4.60
N GLY A 465 16.40 6.16 5.30
CA GLY A 465 17.77 6.00 5.78
C GLY A 465 18.79 5.97 4.65
N VAL A 466 18.52 5.21 3.58
CA VAL A 466 19.37 5.17 2.37
C VAL A 466 19.39 6.53 1.66
N ALA A 467 18.23 7.18 1.53
CA ALA A 467 18.12 8.51 0.92
C ALA A 467 18.93 9.57 1.70
N SER A 468 18.85 9.56 3.03
CA SER A 468 19.63 10.41 3.93
C SER A 468 21.13 10.21 3.71
N PHE A 469 21.58 8.96 3.71
CA PHE A 469 22.97 8.60 3.46
C PHE A 469 23.46 9.07 2.07
N ALA A 470 22.66 8.85 1.01
CA ALA A 470 23.01 9.27 -0.34
C ALA A 470 23.15 10.79 -0.47
N MET A 471 22.20 11.55 0.07
CA MET A 471 22.22 13.02 0.05
C MET A 471 23.41 13.59 0.81
N ILE A 472 23.72 13.04 1.99
CA ILE A 472 24.86 13.49 2.80
C ILE A 472 26.18 13.15 2.09
N LEU A 473 26.32 11.91 1.60
CA LEU A 473 27.56 11.49 0.94
C LEU A 473 27.84 12.32 -0.31
N ARG A 474 26.80 12.68 -1.07
CA ARG A 474 26.92 13.58 -2.21
C ARG A 474 27.48 14.95 -1.81
N ARG A 475 26.98 15.54 -0.71
CA ARG A 475 27.50 16.82 -0.17
C ARG A 475 28.95 16.71 0.27
N LEU A 476 29.31 15.65 1.01
CA LEU A 476 30.68 15.45 1.49
C LEU A 476 31.69 15.12 0.38
N LYS A 477 31.25 14.42 -0.67
CA LYS A 477 32.11 14.17 -1.84
C LYS A 477 32.41 15.45 -2.60
N GLY A 478 31.43 16.37 -2.69
CA GLY A 478 31.60 17.65 -3.37
C GLY A 478 31.69 17.51 -4.89
N ASP A 479 31.13 16.44 -5.48
CA ASP A 479 31.32 16.06 -6.88
C ASP A 479 30.97 17.18 -7.90
N THR A 480 30.03 18.08 -7.54
CA THR A 480 29.67 19.30 -8.31
C THR A 480 29.04 20.34 -7.39
N GLU A 481 29.48 21.61 -7.42
CA GLU A 481 28.89 22.74 -6.69
C GLU A 481 28.51 22.38 -5.24
N ASP A 482 29.47 21.95 -4.41
CA ASP A 482 29.23 21.47 -3.03
C ASP A 482 28.23 20.30 -2.90
N GLY A 483 28.13 19.43 -3.92
CA GLY A 483 27.26 18.25 -3.93
C GLY A 483 25.78 18.56 -4.24
N LEU A 484 25.51 19.63 -4.98
CA LEU A 484 24.17 20.07 -5.35
C LEU A 484 23.56 19.26 -6.51
N GLY A 485 22.27 19.53 -6.77
CA GLY A 485 21.45 18.78 -7.72
C GLY A 485 20.61 17.69 -7.04
N VAL A 486 19.78 17.02 -7.82
CA VAL A 486 18.91 15.96 -7.32
C VAL A 486 19.75 14.72 -7.04
N SER A 487 19.71 14.24 -5.79
CA SER A 487 20.37 13.01 -5.35
C SER A 487 19.38 11.84 -5.32
N VAL A 488 18.14 12.10 -4.89
CA VAL A 488 17.11 11.06 -4.71
C VAL A 488 15.85 11.41 -5.49
N ILE A 489 15.38 10.49 -6.33
CA ILE A 489 14.05 10.55 -6.94
C ILE A 489 13.19 9.44 -6.34
N MET A 490 12.12 9.82 -5.67
CA MET A 490 11.11 8.90 -5.14
C MET A 490 9.84 8.98 -5.97
N ARG A 491 9.33 7.85 -6.42
CA ARG A 491 8.23 7.75 -7.38
C ARG A 491 7.02 7.02 -6.79
N TYR A 492 5.84 7.51 -7.19
CA TYR A 492 4.54 6.96 -6.85
C TYR A 492 3.65 6.83 -8.09
N THR A 493 2.73 5.87 -8.06
CA THR A 493 1.72 5.66 -9.10
C THR A 493 0.48 6.52 -8.91
N LEU A 494 0.00 6.67 -7.66
CA LEU A 494 -1.30 7.31 -7.36
C LEU A 494 -1.20 8.50 -6.39
N ARG A 495 -2.10 9.47 -6.59
CA ARG A 495 -2.04 10.85 -6.08
C ARG A 495 -2.20 10.99 -4.55
N LEU A 496 -3.02 10.17 -3.89
CA LEU A 496 -3.42 10.42 -2.49
C LEU A 496 -2.36 10.02 -1.44
N LEU A 497 -1.65 8.90 -1.64
CA LEU A 497 -0.59 8.45 -0.72
C LEU A 497 0.64 9.37 -0.70
N THR A 498 0.79 10.19 -1.75
CA THR A 498 1.98 11.01 -1.97
C THR A 498 2.14 12.10 -0.90
N LEU A 499 1.05 12.66 -0.37
CA LEU A 499 1.13 13.74 0.63
C LEU A 499 1.62 13.28 2.01
N GLN A 500 1.16 12.13 2.50
CA GLN A 500 1.63 11.61 3.80
C GLN A 500 3.12 11.25 3.77
N GLN A 501 3.59 10.75 2.64
CA GLN A 501 5.00 10.44 2.44
C GLN A 501 5.83 11.72 2.24
N PHE A 502 5.27 12.73 1.58
CA PHE A 502 5.85 14.06 1.50
C PHE A 502 6.01 14.71 2.87
N GLU A 503 5.04 14.58 3.79
CA GLU A 503 5.17 15.07 5.16
C GLU A 503 6.34 14.41 5.90
N ARG A 504 6.47 13.08 5.83
CA ARG A 504 7.56 12.33 6.46
C ARG A 504 8.94 12.71 5.91
N ALA A 505 9.06 12.76 4.58
CA ALA A 505 10.29 13.13 3.90
C ALA A 505 10.64 14.61 4.11
N SER A 506 9.64 15.49 4.22
CA SER A 506 9.86 16.90 4.59
C SER A 506 10.46 17.03 5.98
N THR A 507 10.03 16.24 6.96
CA THR A 507 10.69 16.21 8.28
C THR A 507 12.13 15.72 8.19
N LEU A 508 12.46 14.75 7.32
CA LEU A 508 13.85 14.33 7.09
C LEU A 508 14.70 15.48 6.53
N ILE A 509 14.21 16.18 5.52
CA ILE A 509 14.95 17.31 4.94
C ILE A 509 15.11 18.44 5.97
N CYS A 510 14.10 18.70 6.80
CA CYS A 510 14.24 19.61 7.94
C CYS A 510 15.33 19.14 8.93
N ALA A 511 15.44 17.84 9.19
CA ALA A 511 16.51 17.28 10.03
C ALA A 511 17.90 17.48 9.41
N LEU A 512 18.07 17.18 8.12
CA LEU A 512 19.32 17.42 7.40
C LEU A 512 19.72 18.90 7.41
N GLU A 513 18.74 19.78 7.22
CA GLU A 513 18.96 21.22 7.25
C GLU A 513 19.28 21.73 8.67
N PHE A 514 18.68 21.13 9.70
CA PHE A 514 19.07 21.38 11.08
C PHE A 514 20.53 20.98 11.34
N LEU A 515 20.95 19.79 10.88
CA LEU A 515 22.35 19.36 11.01
C LEU A 515 23.31 20.32 10.31
N ARG A 516 22.99 20.74 9.08
CA ARG A 516 23.78 21.71 8.32
C ARG A 516 23.92 23.06 9.02
N ARG A 517 22.83 23.59 9.61
CA ARG A 517 22.81 24.93 10.22
C ARG A 517 23.34 24.99 11.66
N LYS A 518 23.08 23.95 12.46
CA LYS A 518 23.24 24.01 13.93
C LYS A 518 24.30 23.08 14.49
N VAL A 519 24.68 22.02 13.77
CA VAL A 519 25.70 21.09 14.24
C VAL A 519 27.05 21.45 13.62
N ARG A 520 28.06 21.66 14.47
CA ARG A 520 29.42 22.01 14.04
C ARG A 520 30.15 20.78 13.49
N GLY A 521 31.09 21.00 12.56
CA GLY A 521 31.93 19.94 11.98
C GLY A 521 31.17 19.00 11.05
N THR A 522 30.02 19.39 10.50
CA THR A 522 29.24 18.54 9.60
C THR A 522 29.70 18.60 8.14
N ASP A 523 30.28 19.72 7.71
CA ASP A 523 30.80 19.97 6.35
C ASP A 523 29.78 19.75 5.22
N LEU A 524 28.49 19.91 5.51
CA LEU A 524 27.38 19.69 4.56
C LEU A 524 27.16 20.81 3.54
N GLY A 525 28.08 21.77 3.46
CA GLY A 525 28.04 22.91 2.55
C GLY A 525 27.14 24.07 3.00
N SER A 526 27.11 25.12 2.16
CA SER A 526 26.46 26.40 2.47
C SER A 526 25.00 26.51 2.00
N GLU A 527 24.61 25.70 1.03
CA GLU A 527 23.30 25.72 0.38
C GLU A 527 22.33 24.72 1.04
N PRO A 528 21.03 25.07 1.17
CA PRO A 528 20.06 24.26 1.90
C PRO A 528 19.82 22.89 1.27
N PHE A 529 19.46 21.90 2.09
CA PHE A 529 18.77 20.71 1.60
C PHE A 529 17.33 21.08 1.27
N LEU A 530 16.78 20.58 0.16
CA LEU A 530 15.42 20.87 -0.28
C LEU A 530 14.68 19.58 -0.65
N ILE A 531 13.36 19.56 -0.44
CA ILE A 531 12.45 18.53 -0.97
C ILE A 531 11.51 19.13 -2.01
N GLY A 532 11.42 18.48 -3.17
CA GLY A 532 10.48 18.81 -4.24
C GLY A 532 9.24 17.92 -4.22
N LEU A 533 8.05 18.49 -4.41
CA LEU A 533 6.82 17.76 -4.72
C LEU A 533 6.45 17.97 -6.19
N TRP A 534 6.77 17.00 -7.04
CA TRP A 534 6.61 17.07 -8.49
C TRP A 534 5.45 16.17 -8.96
N VAL A 535 4.22 16.67 -8.80
CA VAL A 535 2.97 15.89 -8.94
C VAL A 535 1.96 16.56 -9.87
N GLY A 536 1.03 15.78 -10.44
CA GLY A 536 0.10 16.16 -11.52
C GLY A 536 -0.58 17.55 -11.45
N TYR A 537 -1.01 18.04 -12.62
CA TYR A 537 -1.42 19.44 -12.90
C TYR A 537 -2.39 20.06 -11.88
N SER A 538 -3.39 19.32 -11.40
CA SER A 538 -4.44 19.84 -10.52
C SER A 538 -4.01 20.07 -9.07
N LEU A 539 -2.83 19.57 -8.67
CA LEU A 539 -2.39 19.65 -7.27
C LEU A 539 -1.49 20.84 -7.00
N THR A 540 -0.52 21.11 -7.89
CA THR A 540 0.52 22.13 -7.66
C THR A 540 0.77 22.99 -8.91
N PRO A 541 1.06 24.30 -8.73
CA PRO A 541 1.37 25.19 -9.85
C PRO A 541 2.56 24.73 -10.69
N ASN A 542 2.40 24.76 -12.01
CA ASN A 542 3.46 24.43 -12.95
C ASN A 542 4.44 25.59 -13.21
N LEU A 543 3.96 26.83 -13.14
CA LEU A 543 4.72 28.05 -13.43
C LEU A 543 4.73 28.97 -12.22
N TYR A 544 5.79 29.78 -12.12
CA TYR A 544 5.97 30.70 -11.00
C TYR A 544 4.90 31.82 -10.97
N GLU A 545 4.41 32.27 -12.14
CA GLU A 545 3.32 33.26 -12.26
C GLU A 545 2.02 32.74 -11.64
N ASN A 546 1.61 31.53 -12.03
CA ASN A 546 0.40 30.88 -11.52
C ASN A 546 0.48 30.65 -9.99
N SER A 547 1.67 30.42 -9.45
CA SER A 547 1.85 30.28 -8.00
C SER A 547 1.53 31.56 -7.25
N LYS A 548 1.83 32.74 -7.80
CA LYS A 548 1.54 34.02 -7.16
C LYS A 548 0.03 34.27 -7.15
N ASP A 549 -0.63 34.09 -8.29
CA ASP A 549 -2.08 34.30 -8.40
C ASP A 549 -2.88 33.28 -7.56
N ALA A 550 -2.42 32.02 -7.49
CA ALA A 550 -3.01 31.02 -6.59
C ALA A 550 -2.86 31.40 -5.10
N LEU A 551 -1.73 31.97 -4.68
CA LEU A 551 -1.54 32.43 -3.30
C LEU A 551 -2.45 33.59 -2.93
N ASP A 552 -2.62 34.56 -3.84
CA ASP A 552 -3.50 35.70 -3.61
C ASP A 552 -4.96 35.23 -3.49
N ALA A 553 -5.42 34.36 -4.39
CA ALA A 553 -6.77 33.78 -4.32
C ALA A 553 -7.02 32.96 -3.04
N LEU A 554 -6.03 32.19 -2.57
CA LEU A 554 -6.13 31.41 -1.33
C LEU A 554 -6.11 32.27 -0.05
N ARG A 555 -5.50 33.45 -0.10
CA ARG A 555 -5.55 34.41 1.03
C ARG A 555 -6.94 35.05 1.14
N ASP A 556 -7.59 35.30 0.02
CA ASP A 556 -8.95 35.84 -0.03
C ASP A 556 -9.99 34.78 0.36
N ASN A 557 -9.84 33.55 -0.16
CA ASN A 557 -10.70 32.42 0.20
C ASN A 557 -9.87 31.14 0.48
N PRO A 558 -9.60 30.83 1.75
CA PRO A 558 -8.81 29.64 2.13
C PRO A 558 -9.44 28.29 1.75
N HIS A 559 -10.72 28.25 1.40
CA HIS A 559 -11.43 27.04 0.98
C HIS A 559 -11.51 26.87 -0.55
N LEU A 560 -10.97 27.83 -1.31
CA LEU A 560 -10.91 27.75 -2.75
C LEU A 560 -9.97 26.62 -3.20
N THR A 561 -10.33 25.95 -4.30
CA THR A 561 -9.41 25.07 -5.03
C THR A 561 -8.95 25.83 -6.28
N PRO A 562 -7.70 26.36 -6.32
CA PRO A 562 -7.21 27.09 -7.47
C PRO A 562 -7.16 26.21 -8.72
N ALA A 563 -7.50 26.77 -9.89
CA ALA A 563 -7.53 26.02 -11.16
C ALA A 563 -6.18 25.38 -11.53
N ASP A 564 -5.07 26.07 -11.22
CA ASP A 564 -3.71 25.60 -11.50
C ASP A 564 -3.04 24.91 -10.30
N GLY A 565 -3.83 24.49 -9.31
CA GLY A 565 -3.35 23.85 -8.09
C GLY A 565 -2.82 24.83 -7.05
N SER A 566 -2.58 24.30 -5.84
CA SER A 566 -2.17 25.10 -4.68
C SER A 566 -0.68 24.90 -4.39
N PRO A 567 0.12 25.97 -4.19
CA PRO A 567 1.48 25.80 -3.70
C PRO A 567 1.53 25.40 -2.21
N CYS A 568 0.40 25.53 -1.47
CA CYS A 568 0.28 25.25 -0.05
C CYS A 568 -0.01 23.76 0.22
N GLN A 569 1.00 22.90 0.07
CA GLN A 569 0.84 21.44 0.15
C GLN A 569 1.07 20.84 1.55
N THR A 570 1.42 21.65 2.55
CA THR A 570 1.60 21.19 3.94
C THR A 570 0.57 21.84 4.86
N ASN A 571 -0.13 21.04 5.66
CA ASN A 571 -1.11 21.52 6.65
C ASN A 571 -0.46 22.09 7.93
N TYR A 572 0.76 21.65 8.23
CA TYR A 572 1.52 22.06 9.40
C TYR A 572 3.02 22.08 9.09
N CYS A 573 3.79 22.81 9.89
CA CYS A 573 5.25 22.87 9.79
C CYS A 573 5.85 21.48 10.08
N PRO A 574 6.56 20.85 9.12
CA PRO A 574 7.07 19.48 9.28
C PRO A 574 8.04 19.29 10.45
N TRP A 575 8.56 20.37 11.02
CA TRP A 575 9.52 20.35 12.12
C TRP A 575 8.88 20.53 13.51
N CYS A 576 7.90 21.43 13.63
CA CYS A 576 7.32 21.78 14.93
C CYS A 576 5.81 21.52 15.05
N GLY A 577 5.10 21.22 13.97
CA GLY A 577 3.65 20.93 14.03
C GLY A 577 2.73 22.15 14.05
N LYS A 578 3.26 23.37 14.00
CA LYS A 578 2.44 24.58 13.94
C LYS A 578 1.67 24.63 12.62
N ARG A 579 0.37 24.97 12.68
CA ARG A 579 -0.50 25.06 11.50
C ARG A 579 0.06 26.03 10.45
N MET A 580 -0.02 25.61 9.20
CA MET A 580 0.38 26.40 8.03
C MET A 580 -0.87 26.94 7.34
N THR A 581 -0.80 28.17 6.86
CA THR A 581 -1.85 28.84 6.08
C THR A 581 -1.22 29.52 4.86
N PRO A 582 -2.02 30.02 3.88
CA PRO A 582 -1.50 30.75 2.73
C PRO A 582 -0.64 31.99 3.09
N PHE A 583 -0.79 32.55 4.29
CA PHE A 583 0.04 33.65 4.81
C PHE A 583 1.46 33.22 5.20
N ASN A 584 1.72 31.91 5.26
CA ASN A 584 3.04 31.35 5.51
C ASN A 584 3.84 31.09 4.24
N TYR A 585 3.28 31.44 3.09
CA TYR A 585 3.90 31.33 1.78
C TYR A 585 4.05 32.70 1.15
N LYS A 586 5.15 32.92 0.42
CA LYS A 586 5.43 34.16 -0.29
C LYS A 586 6.13 33.86 -1.61
N PHE A 587 5.61 34.42 -2.70
CA PHE A 587 6.33 34.48 -3.95
C PHE A 587 7.39 35.58 -3.89
N ASP A 588 8.66 35.22 -4.04
CA ASP A 588 9.76 36.17 -4.16
C ASP A 588 10.05 36.52 -5.62
N PHE A 589 9.82 37.78 -5.98
CA PHE A 589 10.00 38.28 -7.35
C PHE A 589 11.46 38.25 -7.81
N LYS A 590 12.42 38.39 -6.89
CA LYS A 590 13.84 38.46 -7.21
C LYS A 590 14.40 37.09 -7.54
N THR A 591 14.12 36.08 -6.71
CA THR A 591 14.58 34.72 -6.95
C THR A 591 13.65 33.94 -7.86
N LYS A 592 12.40 34.39 -8.05
CA LYS A 592 11.31 33.64 -8.71
C LYS A 592 11.08 32.30 -7.99
N TRP A 593 10.93 32.35 -6.68
CA TRP A 593 10.72 31.19 -5.82
C TRP A 593 9.52 31.44 -4.91
N THR A 594 8.60 30.49 -4.85
CA THR A 594 7.60 30.42 -3.78
C THR A 594 8.18 29.81 -2.51
N LEU A 595 8.43 30.66 -1.51
CA LEU A 595 9.02 30.30 -0.23
C LEU A 595 7.95 30.02 0.82
N ALA A 596 8.19 29.02 1.67
CA ALA A 596 7.37 28.69 2.83
C ALA A 596 8.13 28.96 4.13
N ARG A 597 7.45 29.46 5.17
CA ARG A 597 8.05 29.66 6.50
C ARG A 597 7.20 29.06 7.60
N CYS A 598 7.79 28.77 8.75
CA CYS A 598 7.02 28.44 9.94
C CYS A 598 6.32 29.68 10.51
N SER A 599 5.08 29.51 10.98
CA SER A 599 4.27 30.52 11.69
C SER A 599 4.50 30.53 13.21
N ASN A 600 5.46 29.76 13.71
CA ASN A 600 5.74 29.68 15.14
C ASN A 600 6.65 30.85 15.57
N ASP A 601 6.06 32.04 15.66
CA ASP A 601 6.77 33.28 16.02
C ASP A 601 7.23 33.29 17.50
N THR A 602 6.82 32.30 18.30
CA THR A 602 7.17 32.16 19.72
C THR A 602 8.43 31.34 20.03
N SER A 603 9.20 30.89 19.02
CA SER A 603 10.44 30.09 19.17
C SER A 603 10.19 28.71 19.86
N PRO A 604 11.00 27.64 19.70
CA PRO A 604 12.38 27.53 19.17
C PRO A 604 12.50 26.94 17.75
N CYS A 605 11.47 27.05 16.91
CA CYS A 605 11.53 26.52 15.54
C CYS A 605 12.54 27.27 14.66
N ILE A 606 13.57 26.57 14.15
CA ILE A 606 14.63 27.17 13.32
C ILE A 606 14.19 27.59 11.92
N PHE A 607 12.96 27.24 11.53
CA PHE A 607 12.34 27.60 10.25
C PHE A 607 11.33 28.75 10.39
N THR A 608 11.24 29.34 11.58
CA THR A 608 10.54 30.61 11.75
C THR A 608 11.45 31.70 11.19
N ASP A 609 11.01 32.32 10.10
CA ASP A 609 11.76 33.37 9.42
C ASP A 609 10.80 34.40 8.83
N SER A 610 10.66 35.54 9.52
CA SER A 610 9.80 36.64 9.06
C SER A 610 10.31 37.32 7.79
N SER A 611 11.60 37.15 7.45
CA SER A 611 12.21 37.76 6.26
C SER A 611 11.96 36.96 4.97
N PHE A 612 11.51 35.70 5.08
CA PHE A 612 11.44 34.75 3.97
C PHE A 612 12.78 34.69 3.22
N ASP A 613 13.89 34.47 3.94
CA ASP A 613 15.19 34.24 3.31
C ASP A 613 15.25 32.79 2.78
N PRO A 614 15.57 32.59 1.49
CA PRO A 614 15.80 31.28 0.88
C PRO A 614 16.71 30.32 1.66
N LYS A 615 17.65 30.84 2.46
CA LYS A 615 18.60 30.05 3.25
C LYS A 615 18.07 29.62 4.61
N THR A 616 17.01 30.25 5.10
CA THR A 616 16.44 30.02 6.44
C THR A 616 14.99 29.53 6.44
N SER A 617 14.29 29.70 5.33
CA SER A 617 12.91 29.23 5.09
C SER A 617 12.77 27.70 5.22
N LEU A 618 11.52 27.23 5.26
CA LEU A 618 11.21 25.80 5.22
C LEU A 618 11.70 25.19 3.90
N PRO A 619 12.36 24.03 3.93
CA PRO A 619 13.05 23.47 2.78
C PRO A 619 12.12 22.72 1.80
N VAL A 620 10.91 23.26 1.54
CA VAL A 620 9.89 22.65 0.68
C VAL A 620 9.76 23.42 -0.63
N VAL A 621 9.64 22.69 -1.74
CA VAL A 621 9.50 23.25 -3.09
C VAL A 621 8.36 22.54 -3.80
N THR A 622 7.27 23.25 -4.08
CA THR A 622 6.03 22.66 -4.61
C THR A 622 5.69 23.13 -6.02
N VAL A 623 6.38 24.15 -6.53
CA VAL A 623 6.15 24.69 -7.88
C VAL A 623 7.12 24.03 -8.87
N ASP A 624 6.63 23.48 -9.97
CA ASP A 624 7.46 22.75 -10.95
C ASP A 624 8.67 23.57 -11.44
N SER A 625 8.46 24.83 -11.83
CA SER A 625 9.54 25.73 -12.26
C SER A 625 10.63 25.90 -11.20
N ASP A 626 10.25 25.94 -9.92
CA ASP A 626 11.19 26.02 -8.81
C ASP A 626 11.93 24.68 -8.67
N ILE A 627 11.26 23.54 -8.83
CA ILE A 627 11.89 22.21 -8.79
C ILE A 627 12.97 22.08 -9.89
N TYR A 628 12.65 22.48 -11.14
CA TYR A 628 13.59 22.37 -12.27
C TYR A 628 14.83 23.26 -12.10
N THR A 629 14.68 24.41 -11.46
CA THR A 629 15.76 25.39 -11.32
C THR A 629 16.56 25.18 -10.04
N ARG A 630 15.90 24.85 -8.91
CA ARG A 630 16.56 24.60 -7.63
C ARG A 630 17.19 23.21 -7.55
N CYS A 631 16.66 22.24 -8.29
CA CYS A 631 17.05 20.83 -8.23
C CYS A 631 17.15 20.34 -6.78
N PRO A 632 16.01 20.18 -6.08
CA PRO A 632 15.97 19.74 -4.70
C PRO A 632 16.77 18.46 -4.47
N SER A 633 17.43 18.33 -3.32
CA SER A 633 18.23 17.14 -2.98
C SER A 633 17.42 15.85 -3.11
N MET A 634 16.11 15.92 -2.79
CA MET A 634 15.14 14.84 -2.97
C MET A 634 13.89 15.34 -3.70
N ILE A 635 13.37 14.56 -4.63
CA ILE A 635 12.09 14.84 -5.30
C ILE A 635 11.14 13.67 -5.05
N ILE A 636 9.91 13.98 -4.66
CA ILE A 636 8.77 13.05 -4.70
C ILE A 636 7.98 13.35 -5.96
N SER A 637 7.75 12.34 -6.80
CA SER A 637 7.12 12.51 -8.11
C SER A 637 6.10 11.43 -8.43
N THR A 638 5.10 11.79 -9.22
CA THR A 638 4.17 10.84 -9.84
C THR A 638 4.60 10.53 -11.27
N VAL A 639 4.30 9.31 -11.73
CA VAL A 639 4.82 8.83 -13.04
C VAL A 639 4.34 9.69 -14.22
N ASP A 640 3.15 10.29 -14.15
CA ASP A 640 2.60 11.17 -15.19
C ASP A 640 3.48 12.39 -15.50
N LYS A 641 4.25 12.90 -14.52
CA LYS A 641 5.14 14.05 -14.76
C LYS A 641 6.31 13.72 -15.68
N PHE A 642 6.73 12.46 -15.74
CA PHE A 642 7.79 12.03 -16.65
C PHE A 642 7.33 12.06 -18.12
N ALA A 643 6.02 12.05 -18.40
CA ALA A 643 5.49 12.27 -19.74
C ALA A 643 5.87 13.66 -20.31
N ARG A 644 6.26 14.61 -19.45
CA ARG A 644 6.65 15.97 -19.86
C ARG A 644 8.10 16.05 -20.37
N LEU A 645 8.90 14.99 -20.20
CA LEU A 645 10.32 14.96 -20.58
C LEU A 645 10.60 15.48 -22.00
N PRO A 646 9.84 15.09 -23.06
CA PRO A 646 10.12 15.55 -24.42
C PRO A 646 9.82 17.04 -24.66
N PHE A 647 8.95 17.63 -23.84
CA PHE A 647 8.37 18.96 -24.10
C PHE A 647 9.05 20.09 -23.31
N ARG A 648 9.81 19.77 -22.25
CA ARG A 648 10.35 20.77 -21.31
C ARG A 648 11.84 20.52 -21.07
N PRO A 649 12.74 21.29 -21.71
CA PRO A 649 14.20 21.11 -21.56
C PRO A 649 14.69 21.41 -20.13
N GLU A 650 13.94 22.18 -19.34
CA GLU A 650 14.24 22.47 -17.93
C GLU A 650 14.26 21.20 -17.07
N ILE A 651 13.49 20.17 -17.44
CA ILE A 651 13.44 18.89 -16.73
C ILE A 651 14.80 18.18 -16.75
N ALA A 652 15.62 18.41 -17.77
CA ALA A 652 16.95 17.81 -17.88
C ALA A 652 17.85 18.13 -16.65
N ASN A 653 17.60 19.26 -15.97
CA ASN A 653 18.32 19.64 -14.76
C ASN A 653 18.10 18.62 -13.61
N ILE A 654 16.90 18.04 -13.50
CA ILE A 654 16.58 17.00 -12.50
C ILE A 654 17.53 15.80 -12.65
N PHE A 655 17.97 15.51 -13.87
CA PHE A 655 18.85 14.40 -14.19
C PHE A 655 20.34 14.78 -14.23
N GLY A 656 20.69 15.95 -13.68
CA GLY A 656 22.06 16.43 -13.65
C GLY A 656 22.63 16.81 -15.02
N ARG A 657 21.76 17.14 -15.99
CA ARG A 657 22.14 17.58 -17.35
C ARG A 657 22.15 19.10 -17.49
N ALA A 658 22.18 19.84 -16.39
CA ALA A 658 22.41 21.28 -16.43
C ALA A 658 23.82 21.58 -16.96
N SER A 659 23.97 22.73 -17.64
CA SER A 659 25.26 23.20 -18.15
C SER A 659 25.79 24.41 -17.40
N ARG A 660 24.90 25.15 -16.74
CA ARG A 660 25.20 26.39 -16.05
C ARG A 660 24.33 26.53 -14.81
N ARG A 661 24.79 27.34 -13.86
CA ARG A 661 24.06 27.70 -12.65
C ARG A 661 24.14 29.21 -12.44
N CYS A 662 22.99 29.83 -12.19
CA CYS A 662 22.87 31.20 -11.72
C CYS A 662 22.82 31.21 -10.19
N SER A 663 23.63 32.06 -9.54
CA SER A 663 23.62 32.21 -8.08
C SER A 663 22.29 32.72 -7.49
N ILE A 664 21.40 33.27 -8.33
CA ILE A 664 20.07 33.76 -7.93
C ILE A 664 18.98 32.78 -8.35
N HIS A 665 19.00 32.32 -9.60
CA HIS A 665 17.90 31.53 -10.20
C HIS A 665 18.18 30.02 -10.24
N GLY A 666 19.34 29.53 -9.82
CA GLY A 666 19.65 28.10 -9.80
C GLY A 666 20.13 27.55 -11.16
N PHE A 667 19.97 26.25 -11.38
CA PHE A 667 20.42 25.53 -12.56
C PHE A 667 19.66 25.96 -13.82
N LEU A 668 20.40 26.09 -14.92
CA LEU A 668 19.91 26.49 -16.24
C LEU A 668 20.02 25.34 -17.25
N PRO A 669 18.98 25.11 -18.08
CA PRO A 669 18.97 24.03 -19.05
C PRO A 669 20.05 24.19 -20.11
N HIS A 670 20.50 23.06 -20.67
CA HIS A 670 21.46 23.02 -21.77
C HIS A 670 20.89 23.67 -23.06
N GLY A 671 21.71 24.41 -23.79
CA GLY A 671 21.43 24.88 -25.16
C GLY A 671 20.42 26.04 -25.32
N LYS A 672 19.48 26.26 -24.40
CA LYS A 672 18.37 27.20 -24.60
C LYS A 672 18.75 28.67 -24.41
N TYR A 673 19.74 28.98 -23.56
CA TYR A 673 20.04 30.38 -23.19
C TYR A 673 21.54 30.66 -23.00
N LYS A 674 22.08 31.64 -23.73
CA LYS A 674 23.47 32.11 -23.59
C LYS A 674 23.72 32.91 -22.30
N SER A 675 22.67 33.42 -21.65
CA SER A 675 22.67 34.13 -20.37
C SER A 675 21.49 33.66 -19.51
N CYS A 676 21.40 34.06 -18.25
CA CYS A 676 20.17 33.86 -17.48
C CYS A 676 19.06 34.73 -18.10
N THR A 677 18.06 34.09 -18.72
CA THR A 677 16.90 34.74 -19.37
C THR A 677 15.64 34.71 -18.53
N VAL A 678 15.70 34.15 -17.31
CA VAL A 678 14.62 34.23 -16.33
C VAL A 678 14.29 35.70 -16.10
N VAL A 679 13.12 36.14 -16.58
CA VAL A 679 12.72 37.54 -16.66
C VAL A 679 12.41 38.04 -15.25
N GLY A 680 13.27 38.90 -14.69
CA GLY A 680 13.11 39.36 -13.31
C GLY A 680 14.00 40.50 -12.84
N ASP A 681 15.19 40.71 -13.40
CA ASP A 681 16.04 41.89 -13.09
C ASP A 681 17.20 42.05 -14.11
N GLY A 682 16.90 41.85 -15.40
CA GLY A 682 17.85 42.00 -16.51
C GLY A 682 18.58 40.73 -16.92
N ASN A 683 19.12 40.73 -18.14
CA ASN A 683 19.99 39.66 -18.63
C ASN A 683 21.24 39.59 -17.73
N HIS A 684 21.30 38.66 -16.77
CA HIS A 684 22.51 38.44 -15.97
C HIS A 684 23.60 37.88 -16.90
N ARG A 685 24.46 38.75 -17.41
CA ARG A 685 25.47 38.45 -18.42
C ARG A 685 26.89 38.23 -17.86
N ASP A 686 27.21 38.74 -16.66
CA ASP A 686 28.55 38.57 -16.06
C ASP A 686 28.53 38.23 -14.56
N GLY A 687 29.48 37.38 -14.14
CA GLY A 687 29.83 37.05 -12.74
C GLY A 687 28.87 36.17 -11.93
N LYS A 688 27.57 36.17 -12.25
CA LYS A 688 26.53 35.40 -11.51
C LYS A 688 26.14 34.07 -12.13
N VAL A 689 26.50 33.83 -13.39
CA VAL A 689 26.24 32.57 -14.09
C VAL A 689 27.58 31.85 -14.29
N GLN A 690 27.70 30.66 -13.72
CA GLN A 690 28.90 29.84 -13.80
C GLN A 690 28.60 28.56 -14.59
N TYR A 691 29.60 28.07 -15.31
CA TYR A 691 29.52 26.73 -15.91
C TYR A 691 29.62 25.70 -14.80
N VAL A 692 28.71 24.73 -14.81
CA VAL A 692 28.78 23.59 -13.90
C VAL A 692 29.31 22.39 -14.66
N ARG A 693 30.02 21.51 -13.96
CA ARG A 693 30.38 20.21 -14.51
C ARG A 693 29.09 19.52 -14.96
N SER A 694 28.93 19.29 -16.26
CA SER A 694 27.75 18.58 -16.77
C SER A 694 27.86 17.10 -16.41
N ASN A 695 26.72 16.46 -16.11
CA ASN A 695 26.57 15.02 -15.80
C ASN A 695 26.76 14.64 -14.32
N PHE A 696 25.80 15.03 -13.48
CA PHE A 696 25.71 14.66 -12.07
C PHE A 696 24.35 14.01 -11.76
N PRO A 697 24.05 12.84 -12.33
CA PRO A 697 22.73 12.23 -12.22
C PRO A 697 22.37 11.92 -10.76
N PRO A 698 21.06 11.70 -10.49
CA PRO A 698 20.59 11.12 -9.25
C PRO A 698 21.41 9.90 -8.83
N ASP A 699 21.61 9.75 -7.52
CA ASP A 699 22.35 8.63 -6.92
C ASP A 699 21.41 7.47 -6.62
N LEU A 700 20.14 7.78 -6.33
CA LEU A 700 19.12 6.82 -5.92
C LEU A 700 17.76 7.09 -6.57
N ILE A 701 17.15 6.03 -7.10
CA ILE A 701 15.75 5.99 -7.53
C ILE A 701 14.99 5.03 -6.62
N ILE A 702 13.91 5.51 -6.01
CA ILE A 702 12.99 4.73 -5.19
C ILE A 702 11.64 4.64 -5.90
N GLN A 703 11.17 3.44 -6.20
CA GLN A 703 9.82 3.18 -6.68
C GLN A 703 8.98 2.56 -5.57
N ASP A 704 8.00 3.30 -5.04
CA ASP A 704 7.04 2.73 -4.09
C ASP A 704 5.82 2.17 -4.83
N GLU A 705 5.14 1.21 -4.21
CA GLU A 705 3.97 0.53 -4.78
C GLU A 705 4.17 -0.02 -6.20
N LEU A 706 5.28 -0.74 -6.43
CA LEU A 706 5.63 -1.28 -7.74
C LEU A 706 4.51 -2.14 -8.37
N HIS A 707 3.74 -2.85 -7.55
CA HIS A 707 2.63 -3.69 -8.01
C HIS A 707 1.51 -2.92 -8.75
N LEU A 708 1.42 -1.59 -8.52
CA LEU A 708 0.48 -0.73 -9.23
C LEU A 708 0.95 -0.38 -10.66
N ILE A 709 2.21 -0.65 -11.01
CA ILE A 709 2.76 -0.43 -12.36
C ILE A 709 2.63 -1.72 -13.17
N SER A 710 1.40 -2.10 -13.49
CA SER A 710 1.08 -3.30 -14.25
C SER A 710 0.17 -2.99 -15.46
N GLY A 711 -0.04 -3.98 -16.33
CA GLY A 711 -0.94 -3.86 -17.48
C GLY A 711 -0.60 -2.70 -18.45
N PRO A 712 -1.61 -1.96 -18.94
CA PRO A 712 -1.42 -0.83 -19.84
C PRO A 712 -0.56 0.30 -19.24
N LEU A 713 -0.76 0.60 -17.95
CA LEU A 713 0.02 1.62 -17.25
C LEU A 713 1.50 1.24 -17.26
N GLY A 714 1.83 0.00 -16.89
CA GLY A 714 3.22 -0.48 -16.89
C GLY A 714 3.90 -0.39 -18.27
N THR A 715 3.17 -0.62 -19.35
CA THR A 715 3.68 -0.47 -20.72
C THR A 715 4.06 0.98 -21.02
N MET A 716 3.20 1.94 -20.66
CA MET A 716 3.47 3.36 -20.82
C MET A 716 4.67 3.80 -19.96
N VAL A 717 4.73 3.37 -18.70
CA VAL A 717 5.83 3.70 -17.79
C VAL A 717 7.17 3.20 -18.33
N GLY A 718 7.23 1.98 -18.88
CA GLY A 718 8.46 1.42 -19.46
C GLY A 718 9.09 2.29 -20.56
N LEU A 719 8.27 3.00 -21.35
CA LEU A 719 8.77 3.96 -22.35
C LEU A 719 9.48 5.14 -21.70
N TYR A 720 8.87 5.75 -20.67
CA TYR A 720 9.49 6.86 -19.94
C TYR A 720 10.73 6.42 -19.16
N GLU A 721 10.73 5.21 -18.61
CA GLU A 721 11.88 4.67 -17.90
C GLU A 721 13.09 4.45 -18.81
N SER A 722 12.88 4.14 -20.08
CA SER A 722 13.98 4.08 -21.05
C SER A 722 14.68 5.45 -21.20
N ALA A 723 13.90 6.54 -21.22
CA ALA A 723 14.45 7.89 -21.26
C ALA A 723 15.13 8.28 -19.93
N VAL A 724 14.54 7.90 -18.79
CA VAL A 724 15.13 8.09 -17.46
C VAL A 724 16.47 7.34 -17.33
N ASP A 725 16.54 6.07 -17.70
CA ASP A 725 17.76 5.25 -17.64
C ASP A 725 18.85 5.94 -18.47
N PHE A 726 18.54 6.36 -19.71
CA PHE A 726 19.46 7.13 -20.54
C PHE A 726 19.92 8.45 -19.89
N LEU A 727 18.99 9.24 -19.34
CA LEU A 727 19.31 10.53 -18.74
C LEU A 727 20.13 10.39 -17.45
N THR A 728 19.96 9.29 -16.73
CA THR A 728 20.71 8.98 -15.49
C THR A 728 22.01 8.22 -15.72
N MET A 729 22.25 7.70 -16.93
CA MET A 729 23.51 7.04 -17.29
C MET A 729 24.68 8.03 -17.30
N GLY A 730 25.73 7.68 -16.57
CA GLY A 730 27.01 8.36 -16.59
C GLY A 730 28.12 7.50 -17.19
N THR A 731 29.30 8.10 -17.32
CA THR A 731 30.53 7.38 -17.66
C THR A 731 31.61 7.77 -16.67
N CYS A 732 32.23 6.76 -16.04
CA CYS A 732 33.34 6.95 -15.13
C CYS A 732 34.42 5.91 -15.49
N ASP A 733 35.60 6.38 -15.89
CA ASP A 733 36.73 5.55 -16.37
C ASP A 733 36.34 4.55 -17.46
N GLY A 734 35.55 4.99 -18.45
CA GLY A 734 35.09 4.17 -19.57
C GLY A 734 34.00 3.15 -19.22
N LYS A 735 33.62 2.99 -17.94
CA LYS A 735 32.48 2.17 -17.52
C LYS A 735 31.21 3.01 -17.44
N THR A 736 30.11 2.45 -17.93
CA THR A 736 28.77 3.01 -17.75
C THR A 736 28.36 2.89 -16.29
N THR A 737 27.95 4.00 -15.69
CA THR A 737 27.43 4.05 -14.31
C THR A 737 25.93 4.31 -14.32
N ARG A 738 25.20 3.69 -13.40
CA ARG A 738 23.75 3.88 -13.24
C ARG A 738 23.41 4.18 -11.77
N PRO A 739 22.28 4.85 -11.49
CA PRO A 739 21.81 5.03 -10.12
C PRO A 739 21.46 3.69 -9.47
N LYS A 740 21.53 3.67 -8.13
CA LYS A 740 20.94 2.59 -7.35
C LYS A 740 19.42 2.64 -7.48
N VAL A 741 18.78 1.48 -7.67
CA VAL A 741 17.31 1.39 -7.75
C VAL A 741 16.81 0.54 -6.59
N ILE A 742 15.86 1.11 -5.84
CA ILE A 742 15.11 0.44 -4.78
C ILE A 742 13.65 0.43 -5.19
N ALA A 743 12.99 -0.72 -5.07
CA ALA A 743 11.56 -0.84 -5.26
C ALA A 743 10.90 -1.35 -3.98
N SER A 744 9.66 -0.95 -3.73
CA SER A 744 8.84 -1.44 -2.61
C SER A 744 7.51 -1.95 -3.17
N THR A 745 7.06 -3.07 -2.63
CA THR A 745 5.81 -3.71 -3.07
C THR A 745 5.10 -4.43 -1.92
N ALA A 746 3.79 -4.61 -2.06
CA ALA A 746 3.00 -5.49 -1.21
C ALA A 746 2.99 -6.92 -1.76
N THR A 747 3.06 -7.10 -3.08
CA THR A 747 3.01 -8.39 -3.78
C THR A 747 4.31 -8.63 -4.56
N ILE A 748 4.78 -9.88 -4.59
CA ILE A 748 6.09 -10.22 -5.15
C ILE A 748 6.04 -11.10 -6.40
N LYS A 749 4.88 -11.67 -6.75
CA LYS A 749 4.75 -12.56 -7.91
C LYS A 749 5.08 -11.82 -9.21
N GLY A 750 5.94 -12.41 -10.03
CA GLY A 750 6.39 -11.83 -11.31
C GLY A 750 7.32 -10.62 -11.18
N ALA A 751 7.80 -10.28 -9.98
CA ALA A 751 8.55 -9.05 -9.75
C ALA A 751 9.87 -8.97 -10.54
N LYS A 752 10.55 -10.10 -10.76
CA LYS A 752 11.79 -10.16 -11.55
C LYS A 752 11.56 -9.70 -12.99
N ASP A 753 10.52 -10.22 -13.63
CA ASP A 753 10.18 -9.86 -15.00
C ASP A 753 9.63 -8.44 -15.09
N GLN A 754 8.82 -8.03 -14.12
CA GLN A 754 8.31 -6.66 -14.03
C GLN A 754 9.46 -5.64 -13.92
N VAL A 755 10.40 -5.87 -12.99
CA VAL A 755 11.58 -5.01 -12.82
C VAL A 755 12.46 -4.98 -14.06
N ARG A 756 12.68 -6.13 -14.69
CA ARG A 756 13.45 -6.19 -15.95
C ARG A 756 12.80 -5.36 -17.05
N LYS A 757 11.48 -5.50 -17.22
CA LYS A 757 10.69 -4.78 -18.25
C LYS A 757 10.65 -3.27 -18.00
N ILE A 758 10.57 -2.83 -16.74
CA ILE A 758 10.45 -1.42 -16.38
C ILE A 758 11.81 -0.74 -16.31
N PHE A 759 12.74 -1.27 -15.50
CA PHE A 759 13.99 -0.59 -15.16
C PHE A 759 15.20 -1.03 -16.00
N ASN A 760 15.04 -2.02 -16.90
CA ASN A 760 16.12 -2.57 -17.71
C ASN A 760 17.34 -2.98 -16.84
N LYS A 761 17.06 -3.60 -15.68
CA LYS A 761 18.06 -4.14 -14.76
C LYS A 761 18.11 -5.67 -14.90
N PRO A 762 19.30 -6.28 -14.96
CA PRO A 762 19.44 -7.72 -15.19
C PRO A 762 19.08 -8.57 -13.95
N SER A 763 19.08 -7.97 -12.75
CA SER A 763 18.90 -8.70 -11.50
C SER A 763 17.94 -7.99 -10.55
N THR A 764 17.15 -8.77 -9.81
CA THR A 764 16.23 -8.32 -8.76
C THR A 764 16.44 -9.21 -7.54
N LEU A 765 16.64 -8.59 -6.38
CA LEU A 765 16.74 -9.31 -5.11
C LEU A 765 15.68 -8.81 -4.15
N SER A 766 14.87 -9.73 -3.64
CA SER A 766 13.93 -9.44 -2.57
C SER A 766 14.65 -9.31 -1.24
N PHE A 767 14.25 -8.33 -0.44
CA PHE A 767 14.74 -8.14 0.91
C PHE A 767 13.57 -7.91 1.90
N PRO A 768 13.55 -8.62 3.04
CA PRO A 768 14.38 -9.79 3.34
C PRO A 768 13.96 -11.00 2.49
N PRO A 769 14.91 -11.83 1.99
CA PRO A 769 14.54 -13.09 1.36
C PRO A 769 13.93 -14.02 2.41
N PRO A 770 12.84 -14.75 2.08
CA PRO A 770 12.33 -15.77 2.98
C PRO A 770 13.36 -16.87 3.18
N GLY A 771 13.31 -17.60 4.30
CA GLY A 771 14.16 -18.78 4.52
C GLY A 771 13.68 -19.98 3.72
N ILE A 772 13.23 -21.02 4.42
CA ILE A 772 12.60 -22.20 3.80
C ILE A 772 11.11 -22.30 4.08
N ASP A 773 10.61 -21.39 4.90
CA ASP A 773 9.22 -21.30 5.37
C ASP A 773 8.84 -19.81 5.33
N ARG A 774 7.60 -19.49 4.94
CA ARG A 774 7.11 -18.10 4.90
C ARG A 774 7.01 -17.47 6.29
N GLU A 775 6.94 -18.25 7.36
CA GLU A 775 6.62 -17.75 8.70
C GLU A 775 7.84 -17.14 9.41
N ASP A 776 9.05 -17.32 8.87
CA ASP A 776 10.30 -16.82 9.44
C ASP A 776 11.31 -16.40 8.37
N SER A 777 11.67 -15.11 8.36
CA SER A 777 12.70 -14.52 7.50
C SER A 777 13.93 -14.01 8.26
N PHE A 778 14.06 -14.36 9.55
CA PHE A 778 14.98 -13.75 10.54
C PHE A 778 14.66 -12.29 10.90
N PHE A 779 14.42 -11.47 9.88
CA PHE A 779 14.11 -10.04 10.00
C PHE A 779 12.67 -9.76 10.42
N TRP A 780 11.80 -10.75 10.24
CA TRP A 780 10.47 -10.82 10.81
C TRP A 780 10.01 -12.27 10.92
N TRP A 781 9.12 -12.54 11.87
CA TRP A 781 8.53 -13.85 12.09
C TRP A 781 7.13 -13.75 12.70
N GLU A 782 6.29 -14.76 12.46
CA GLU A 782 4.95 -14.89 13.05
C GLU A 782 5.08 -15.24 14.55
N THR A 783 4.34 -14.53 15.42
CA THR A 783 4.35 -14.78 16.88
C THR A 783 3.33 -15.84 17.33
N GLY A 784 2.45 -16.27 16.41
CA GLY A 784 1.30 -17.13 16.68
C GLY A 784 0.13 -16.43 17.40
N LYS A 785 0.22 -15.10 17.62
CA LYS A 785 -0.90 -14.30 18.15
C LYS A 785 -1.69 -13.69 16.99
N LYS A 786 -3.01 -13.55 17.13
CA LYS A 786 -3.87 -12.92 16.11
C LYS A 786 -3.49 -11.44 15.92
N GLY A 787 -3.06 -11.09 14.71
CA GLY A 787 -2.63 -9.76 14.28
C GLY A 787 -3.75 -8.95 13.61
N LYS A 788 -3.60 -8.66 12.32
CA LYS A 788 -4.60 -7.91 11.53
C LYS A 788 -5.75 -8.82 11.11
N MET A 789 -6.95 -8.25 11.04
CA MET A 789 -8.13 -8.92 10.49
C MET A 789 -8.50 -8.26 9.17
N PHE A 790 -8.54 -9.04 8.10
CA PHE A 790 -9.00 -8.65 6.79
C PHE A 790 -10.44 -9.13 6.63
N VAL A 791 -11.29 -8.27 6.06
CA VAL A 791 -12.70 -8.57 5.81
C VAL A 791 -12.96 -8.35 4.34
N GLY A 792 -13.35 -9.41 3.64
CA GLY A 792 -13.71 -9.33 2.23
C GLY A 792 -15.16 -8.88 2.07
N LEU A 793 -15.41 -7.92 1.17
CA LEU A 793 -16.75 -7.48 0.80
C LEU A 793 -16.89 -7.54 -0.71
N SER A 794 -17.83 -8.36 -1.19
CA SER A 794 -18.15 -8.46 -2.61
C SER A 794 -19.27 -7.50 -2.97
N PHE A 795 -19.06 -6.75 -4.06
CA PHE A 795 -20.01 -5.80 -4.62
C PHE A 795 -20.63 -6.28 -5.93
N SER A 796 -20.72 -7.60 -6.14
CA SER A 796 -21.19 -8.20 -7.40
C SER A 796 -22.61 -7.80 -7.83
N GLN A 797 -23.38 -7.12 -6.98
CA GLN A 797 -24.80 -6.83 -7.17
C GLN A 797 -25.13 -5.33 -7.33
N ARG A 798 -24.17 -4.42 -7.07
CA ARG A 798 -24.36 -2.95 -7.11
C ARG A 798 -23.03 -2.26 -7.44
N SER A 799 -23.06 -0.98 -7.81
CA SER A 799 -21.82 -0.22 -8.04
C SER A 799 -20.93 -0.15 -6.78
N GLY A 800 -19.61 -0.21 -6.97
CA GLY A 800 -18.65 -0.14 -5.87
C GLY A 800 -18.76 1.16 -5.06
N LYS A 801 -19.11 2.28 -5.70
CA LYS A 801 -19.37 3.56 -5.03
C LYS A 801 -20.53 3.46 -4.03
N TYR A 802 -21.65 2.87 -4.45
CA TYR A 802 -22.81 2.67 -3.60
C TYR A 802 -22.47 1.82 -2.38
N ALA A 803 -21.76 0.72 -2.59
CA ALA A 803 -21.38 -0.19 -1.53
C ALA A 803 -20.37 0.43 -0.54
N LEU A 804 -19.39 1.20 -1.04
CA LEU A 804 -18.46 1.95 -0.18
C LEU A 804 -19.20 2.99 0.67
N ALA A 805 -20.13 3.75 0.09
CA ALA A 805 -20.93 4.72 0.84
C ALA A 805 -21.74 4.03 1.96
N LYS A 806 -22.36 2.88 1.67
CA LYS A 806 -23.05 2.05 2.67
C LYS A 806 -22.10 1.54 3.76
N LEU A 807 -20.91 1.08 3.40
CA LEU A 807 -19.91 0.58 4.34
C LEU A 807 -19.48 1.69 5.31
N TYR A 808 -19.15 2.87 4.80
CA TYR A 808 -18.81 4.01 5.63
C TYR A 808 -19.97 4.41 6.54
N ALA A 809 -21.20 4.45 6.04
CA ALA A 809 -22.38 4.76 6.83
C ALA A 809 -22.55 3.78 8.01
N ALA A 810 -22.50 2.47 7.74
CA ALA A 810 -22.64 1.41 8.74
C ALA A 810 -21.55 1.53 9.83
N LEU A 811 -20.29 1.64 9.42
CA LEU A 811 -19.16 1.72 10.34
C LEU A 811 -19.16 3.00 11.16
N LEU A 812 -19.42 4.17 10.54
CA LEU A 812 -19.47 5.45 11.25
C LEU A 812 -20.62 5.48 12.26
N GLN A 813 -21.78 4.94 11.89
CA GLN A 813 -22.92 4.82 12.80
C GLN A 813 -22.58 3.92 14.00
N LYS A 814 -22.02 2.73 13.78
CA LYS A 814 -21.63 1.83 14.86
C LYS A 814 -20.58 2.43 15.77
N ILE A 815 -19.53 3.04 15.22
CA ILE A 815 -18.49 3.71 16.00
C ILE A 815 -19.09 4.85 16.84
N TYR A 816 -20.04 5.62 16.30
CA TYR A 816 -20.73 6.65 17.04
C TYR A 816 -21.53 6.07 18.22
N ILE A 817 -22.30 5.00 17.99
CA ILE A 817 -23.05 4.29 19.04
C ILE A 817 -22.11 3.79 20.14
N LEU A 818 -21.01 3.14 19.77
CA LEU A 818 -20.01 2.63 20.72
C LEU A 818 -19.35 3.75 21.52
N LYS A 819 -19.05 4.89 20.89
CA LYS A 819 -18.55 6.08 21.60
C LYS A 819 -19.55 6.62 22.61
N GLN A 820 -20.83 6.68 22.26
CA GLN A 820 -21.87 7.14 23.17
C GLN A 820 -22.08 6.17 24.34
N ALA A 821 -22.08 4.86 24.07
CA ALA A 821 -22.13 3.83 25.10
C ALA A 821 -20.95 3.94 26.07
N LYS A 822 -19.72 4.12 25.55
CA LYS A 822 -18.52 4.34 26.37
C LYS A 822 -18.64 5.60 27.24
N LYS A 823 -19.09 6.72 26.68
CA LYS A 823 -19.33 7.96 27.47
C LYS A 823 -20.33 7.73 28.60
N LYS A 824 -21.40 6.97 28.34
CA LYS A 824 -22.43 6.63 29.32
C LYS A 824 -21.89 5.74 30.45
N LEU A 825 -21.04 4.78 30.13
CA LEU A 825 -20.36 3.90 31.10
C LEU A 825 -19.36 4.67 31.99
N ILE A 826 -18.62 5.62 31.40
CA ILE A 826 -17.72 6.50 32.16
C ILE A 826 -18.54 7.42 33.08
N SER A 827 -19.64 8.00 32.59
CA SER A 827 -20.50 8.89 33.40
C SER A 827 -21.24 8.19 34.55
N THR A 828 -21.38 6.86 34.48
CA THR A 828 -22.04 6.05 35.51
C THR A 828 -21.06 5.44 36.52
N GLY A 829 -19.76 5.77 36.44
CA GLY A 829 -18.74 5.32 37.38
C GLY A 829 -18.33 3.84 37.25
N LEU A 830 -18.79 3.16 36.21
CA LEU A 830 -18.57 1.73 35.96
C LEU A 830 -17.30 1.45 35.12
N TRP A 831 -16.51 2.47 34.77
CA TRP A 831 -15.36 2.34 33.87
C TRP A 831 -14.23 3.35 34.17
N SER A 832 -12.97 2.92 34.11
CA SER A 832 -11.79 3.79 34.22
C SER A 832 -11.12 4.02 32.85
N ASP A 833 -10.57 5.22 32.66
CA ASP A 833 -10.23 5.80 31.33
C ASP A 833 -8.96 5.22 30.66
N THR A 834 -8.44 4.08 31.13
CA THR A 834 -7.08 3.62 30.78
C THR A 834 -6.96 2.82 29.48
N THR A 835 -8.05 2.49 28.79
CA THR A 835 -7.99 1.69 27.56
C THR A 835 -8.31 2.51 26.30
N THR A 836 -7.25 2.95 25.62
CA THR A 836 -7.32 3.56 24.28
C THR A 836 -6.95 2.50 23.24
N ALA A 837 -7.90 1.66 22.85
CA ALA A 837 -7.73 0.68 21.78
C ALA A 837 -8.80 0.87 20.70
N LEU A 838 -8.77 2.02 20.02
CA LEU A 838 -9.33 2.09 18.67
C LEU A 838 -8.14 1.86 17.73
N GLY A 839 -8.01 0.63 17.24
CA GLY A 839 -7.09 0.34 16.15
C GLY A 839 -7.42 1.18 14.91
N SER A 840 -6.43 1.37 14.03
CA SER A 840 -6.65 2.01 12.73
C SER A 840 -7.53 1.12 11.85
N LEU A 841 -8.68 1.62 11.42
CA LEU A 841 -9.48 1.03 10.34
C LEU A 841 -8.96 1.61 9.02
N GLU A 842 -8.56 0.74 8.09
CA GLU A 842 -8.12 1.12 6.75
C GLU A 842 -9.04 0.41 5.75
N VAL A 843 -9.64 1.18 4.84
CA VAL A 843 -10.50 0.65 3.77
C VAL A 843 -9.68 0.72 2.49
N GLN A 844 -9.36 -0.44 1.91
CA GLN A 844 -8.66 -0.55 0.63
C GLN A 844 -9.62 -1.14 -0.42
N THR A 845 -9.68 -0.51 -1.58
CA THR A 845 -10.44 -1.01 -2.74
C THR A 845 -9.50 -1.80 -3.64
N GLY A 846 -9.71 -3.11 -3.76
CA GLY A 846 -9.13 -3.89 -4.85
C GLY A 846 -9.98 -3.69 -6.10
N TRP A 847 -9.34 -3.39 -7.22
CA TRP A 847 -9.96 -3.42 -8.54
C TRP A 847 -9.71 -4.77 -9.18
#